data_AF-A0A7K1GES5-F1
#
_entry.id   AF-A0A7K1GES5-F1
#
_cell.length_a   1.000
_cell.length_b   1.000
_cell.length_c   1.000
_cell.angle_alpha   90.00
_cell.angle_beta   90.00
_cell.angle_gamma   90.00
#
_symmetry.space_group_name_H-M   'P 1'
#
loop_
_entity.id
_entity.type
_entity.pdbx_description
1 polymer ?
#
loop_
_entity_poly.entity_id
_entity_poly.type
_entity_poly.pdbx_seq_one_letter_code
_entity_poly.pdbx_strand_id
1 'polypeptide(L)'
;MIKWWIAFNELAKLLVEYYKINKDNSGIQLWQDLIGDADFRLNNDWFDKFIDESGINSSDPIHVFASINGNRTRDELRTKRLNIVLNILKSDITFENIDYTGCPAIVNISILSVRPLSTQKQIWIVFERIYTRGIKGLQKADFNKFKNWHGINFSSFTIFLFWIRSDSFLPIDKNTRTFLISARIIEKEPNKYEPYTAIIDNVARYNYNDNPLYDKNGIYREFTHISYLVFNKGQKQIAYSREFQKFLEDSKNKSEDGFYINLEKVEYELESKNDLKDISTIGDIGFKLIAIEPLKECEDCHLNNLKKQPYFFEKSFHLDNGVFFYDESIDNSIYDLDLGRQKLKVNITCVVGKNGSGKSTMLELFFKMINNISSLFVKELKTNDMIYVDGLAIKLYYFLNGKLFCIKILKNEVSISEFKVDSNNKIYYSGDIFRPITFSDFSNLFYTVAVNYSHYALNNSWGNDWLKELFHKNDAYQTPLVINPMRTDGNIDINIENELVKQRLIANLFQEQFDDQNFLVQVTEFQKVSQIHFEFYTRNYSKTLIAFLKQKRKRKTLLDLIYSTFKIPQTPEEIKNVIVIENQNYLIHKLVKIARVYKNYFKYFNPKTGLLKNSKTNYSNYLNAIKKDFSHITYKLRQSINYLKYYDLIKKEEKIVLDLDYFSKKLYGGYSTNFLELKSTKLIEILPPPIFKAEILLENNKDEFSSFDKLSSGEKQQIHSVSSLLYHITNLNSVNSNSLVKYRNINIILDEIELYYHPEMQRKYLFFLLKAISKLDIDDVDALNICLVTHSPYILSDIPTQFTLRLDDGTPIDDDNKTFGANIHDLLDNEFFMKDGFMGELAKEKIEETIQFLNYIEAKSKVTEKDRNETHRDSENYNNLIESFEKSDISRDRSYHLKIINLIGEPVIRYRLEDKYNEIFTESISKDIAEKRIREIAKDAGLNLNDLKE
;
A
#
# COMPACT_ATOMS: atom_id res chain seq x y z
N MET A 1 19.45 17.96 -16.26
CA MET A 1 20.03 17.36 -15.04
C MET A 1 21.51 17.14 -15.24
N ILE A 2 22.33 17.46 -14.24
CA ILE A 2 23.79 17.24 -14.30
C ILE A 2 24.09 15.79 -13.92
N LYS A 3 24.96 15.09 -14.64
CA LYS A 3 25.26 13.68 -14.32
C LYS A 3 26.27 13.57 -13.19
N TRP A 4 26.06 12.64 -12.26
CA TRP A 4 26.88 12.51 -11.04
C TRP A 4 28.39 12.38 -11.30
N TRP A 5 28.80 11.76 -12.40
CA TRP A 5 30.22 11.57 -12.70
C TRP A 5 30.95 12.88 -13.02
N ILE A 6 30.23 13.91 -13.49
CA ILE A 6 30.80 15.24 -13.70
C ILE A 6 31.18 15.83 -12.34
N ALA A 7 30.26 15.74 -11.39
CA ALA A 7 30.44 16.28 -10.04
C ALA A 7 31.50 15.49 -9.24
N PHE A 8 31.53 14.17 -9.39
CA PHE A 8 32.53 13.31 -8.75
C PHE A 8 33.92 13.47 -9.36
N ASN A 9 34.02 13.72 -10.66
CA ASN A 9 35.29 14.02 -11.30
C ASN A 9 35.86 15.37 -10.83
N GLU A 10 35.02 16.39 -10.63
CA GLU A 10 35.47 17.67 -10.06
C GLU A 10 35.95 17.50 -8.61
N LEU A 11 35.21 16.76 -7.79
CA LEU A 11 35.66 16.40 -6.44
C LEU A 11 37.02 15.66 -6.47
N ALA A 12 37.16 14.68 -7.37
CA ALA A 12 38.39 13.91 -7.51
C ALA A 12 39.59 14.79 -7.89
N LYS A 13 39.38 15.70 -8.85
CA LYS A 13 40.36 16.69 -9.29
C LYS A 13 40.86 17.55 -8.12
N LEU A 14 39.93 18.14 -7.38
CA LEU A 14 40.25 19.02 -6.26
C LEU A 14 40.99 18.27 -5.14
N LEU A 15 40.58 17.04 -4.82
CA LEU A 15 41.31 16.21 -3.85
C LEU A 15 42.73 15.86 -4.33
N VAL A 16 42.96 15.68 -5.63
CA VAL A 16 44.31 15.47 -6.17
C VAL A 16 45.16 16.73 -6.10
N GLU A 17 44.59 17.90 -6.43
CA GLU A 17 45.28 19.19 -6.26
C GLU A 17 45.63 19.43 -4.80
N TYR A 18 44.68 19.15 -3.91
CA TYR A 18 44.87 19.18 -2.46
C TYR A 18 46.01 18.26 -2.01
N TYR A 19 46.07 17.03 -2.54
CA TYR A 19 47.17 16.09 -2.26
C TYR A 19 48.52 16.56 -2.81
N LYS A 20 48.55 17.20 -3.99
CA LYS A 20 49.79 17.73 -4.58
C LYS A 20 50.42 18.83 -3.72
N ILE A 21 49.59 19.64 -3.06
CA ILE A 21 50.02 20.69 -2.13
C ILE A 21 50.47 20.10 -0.80
N ASN A 22 49.64 19.26 -0.17
CA ASN A 22 49.82 18.84 1.22
C ASN A 22 50.62 17.52 1.39
N LYS A 23 50.85 16.78 0.31
CA LYS A 23 51.65 15.52 0.26
C LYS A 23 51.25 14.55 1.38
N ASP A 24 52.22 14.10 2.18
CA ASP A 24 52.05 13.15 3.28
C ASP A 24 51.13 13.65 4.40
N ASN A 25 50.89 14.96 4.48
CA ASN A 25 50.03 15.57 5.50
C ASN A 25 48.58 15.75 5.04
N SER A 26 48.26 15.41 3.79
CA SER A 26 46.95 15.67 3.18
C SER A 26 45.78 15.14 4.01
N GLY A 27 45.91 13.97 4.64
CA GLY A 27 44.84 13.45 5.46
C GLY A 27 44.60 14.23 6.75
N ILE A 28 45.66 14.73 7.39
CA ILE A 28 45.57 15.54 8.61
C ILE A 28 45.02 16.92 8.28
N GLN A 29 45.53 17.55 7.22
CA GLN A 29 45.07 18.88 6.80
C GLN A 29 43.60 18.82 6.34
N LEU A 30 43.23 17.81 5.55
CA LEU A 30 41.84 17.64 5.11
C LEU A 30 40.92 17.41 6.30
N TRP A 31 41.36 16.63 7.28
CA TRP A 31 40.60 16.47 8.53
C TRP A 31 40.36 17.78 9.26
N GLN A 32 41.39 18.64 9.38
CA GLN A 32 41.27 19.95 10.01
C GLN A 32 40.34 20.89 9.26
N ASP A 33 40.41 20.91 7.93
CA ASP A 33 39.56 21.76 7.10
C ASP A 33 38.10 21.28 7.16
N LEU A 34 37.87 19.96 7.11
CA LEU A 34 36.54 19.36 7.20
C LEU A 34 35.90 19.58 8.58
N ILE A 35 36.63 19.36 9.68
CA ILE A 35 36.10 19.64 11.01
C ILE A 35 35.99 21.14 11.25
N GLY A 36 36.78 22.00 10.60
CA GLY A 36 36.67 23.45 10.74
C GLY A 36 35.32 24.03 10.28
N ASP A 37 34.61 23.31 9.42
CA ASP A 37 33.36 23.76 8.79
C ASP A 37 32.11 23.30 9.56
N ALA A 38 31.25 24.25 9.94
CA ALA A 38 30.05 23.98 10.74
C ALA A 38 28.98 23.21 9.96
N ASP A 39 28.78 23.53 8.69
CA ASP A 39 27.80 22.86 7.83
C ASP A 39 28.20 21.43 7.57
N PHE A 40 29.50 21.18 7.42
CA PHE A 40 30.02 19.84 7.27
C PHE A 40 29.73 18.97 8.49
N ARG A 41 29.96 19.47 9.72
CA ARG A 41 29.64 18.73 10.96
C ARG A 41 28.15 18.42 11.06
N LEU A 42 27.29 19.43 10.84
CA LEU A 42 25.83 19.29 10.92
C LEU A 42 25.26 18.24 9.96
N ASN A 43 25.95 17.98 8.85
CA ASN A 43 25.49 17.05 7.83
C ASN A 43 26.29 15.74 7.82
N ASN A 44 27.29 15.53 8.69
CA ASN A 44 28.16 14.34 8.67
C ASN A 44 28.46 13.76 10.08
N ASP A 45 27.43 13.20 10.74
CA ASP A 45 27.48 12.61 12.08
C ASP A 45 28.46 11.43 12.26
N TRP A 46 29.08 10.96 11.18
CA TRP A 46 30.12 9.93 11.26
C TRP A 46 31.45 10.49 11.81
N PHE A 47 31.67 11.81 11.77
CA PHE A 47 32.86 12.46 12.30
C PHE A 47 32.94 12.40 13.82
N ASP A 48 31.81 12.52 14.53
CA ASP A 48 31.78 12.45 15.99
C ASP A 48 32.30 11.10 16.50
N LYS A 49 31.98 10.02 15.77
CA LYS A 49 32.51 8.68 16.04
C LYS A 49 34.02 8.55 15.85
N PHE A 50 34.60 9.27 14.88
CA PHE A 50 36.05 9.23 14.65
C PHE A 50 36.82 9.86 15.80
N ILE A 51 36.28 10.94 16.37
CA ILE A 51 36.85 11.68 17.50
C ILE A 51 36.80 10.80 18.76
N ASP A 52 35.69 10.11 18.99
CA ASP A 52 35.46 9.32 20.20
C ASP A 52 36.18 7.95 20.21
N GLU A 53 36.40 7.31 19.06
CA GLU A 53 36.82 5.90 19.00
C GLU A 53 38.35 5.65 18.88
N SER A 54 39.19 6.63 18.52
CA SER A 54 40.54 6.30 18.04
C SER A 54 41.69 7.30 18.27
N GLY A 55 41.41 8.59 18.51
CA GLY A 55 42.42 9.64 18.61
C GLY A 55 43.19 9.94 17.30
N ILE A 56 42.78 9.39 16.15
CA ILE A 56 43.42 9.63 14.84
C ILE A 56 42.66 10.74 14.10
N ASN A 57 43.22 11.95 14.13
CA ASN A 57 42.68 13.13 13.46
C ASN A 57 43.12 13.22 11.99
N SER A 58 42.68 12.27 11.16
CA SER A 58 43.07 12.20 9.75
C SER A 58 42.00 11.53 8.89
N SER A 59 41.78 12.05 7.69
CA SER A 59 40.84 11.52 6.69
C SER A 59 41.53 11.10 5.40
N ASP A 60 40.87 10.26 4.62
CA ASP A 60 41.36 9.79 3.32
C ASP A 60 40.24 9.94 2.28
N PRO A 61 40.54 9.88 0.98
CA PRO A 61 39.54 10.13 -0.06
C PRO A 61 38.37 9.14 -0.01
N ILE A 62 38.57 7.90 0.47
CA ILE A 62 37.47 6.94 0.59
C ILE A 62 36.46 7.44 1.62
N HIS A 63 36.91 8.03 2.73
CA HIS A 63 36.00 8.64 3.71
C HIS A 63 35.14 9.75 3.08
N VAL A 64 35.72 10.59 2.24
CA VAL A 64 35.02 11.69 1.56
C VAL A 64 33.97 11.17 0.57
N PHE A 65 34.36 10.26 -0.33
CA PHE A 65 33.41 9.73 -1.31
C PHE A 65 32.31 8.88 -0.65
N ALA A 66 32.66 8.09 0.38
CA ALA A 66 31.70 7.26 1.09
C ALA A 66 30.73 8.06 1.97
N SER A 67 31.12 9.23 2.48
CA SER A 67 30.21 10.11 3.23
C SER A 67 29.15 10.74 2.33
N ILE A 68 29.53 11.06 1.09
CA ILE A 68 28.62 11.57 0.06
C ILE A 68 27.71 10.43 -0.40
N ASN A 69 28.26 9.27 -0.77
CA ASN A 69 27.55 8.23 -1.48
C ASN A 69 27.28 6.94 -0.69
N GLY A 70 26.58 7.08 0.44
CA GLY A 70 26.10 5.96 1.25
C GLY A 70 24.83 5.33 0.69
N ASN A 71 24.66 4.02 0.85
CA ASN A 71 23.50 3.24 0.35
C ASN A 71 22.12 3.64 0.95
N ARG A 72 22.07 4.64 1.85
CA ARG A 72 20.84 5.17 2.46
C ARG A 72 20.74 6.70 2.37
N THR A 73 21.68 7.35 1.68
CA THR A 73 21.72 8.81 1.58
C THR A 73 20.80 9.26 0.45
N ARG A 74 19.81 10.12 0.74
CA ARG A 74 18.92 10.72 -0.28
C ARG A 74 19.73 11.65 -1.21
N ASP A 75 19.33 11.76 -2.48
CA ASP A 75 20.06 12.52 -3.50
C ASP A 75 20.23 14.01 -3.17
N GLU A 76 19.26 14.62 -2.50
CA GLU A 76 19.37 15.98 -1.95
C GLU A 76 20.52 16.11 -0.95
N LEU A 77 20.61 15.17 0.00
CA LEU A 77 21.67 15.15 1.00
C LEU A 77 23.03 14.79 0.38
N ARG A 78 23.06 13.93 -0.65
CA ARG A 78 24.29 13.63 -1.43
C ARG A 78 24.80 14.91 -2.09
N THR A 79 23.92 15.65 -2.74
CA THR A 79 24.23 16.93 -3.42
C THR A 79 24.68 17.97 -2.41
N LYS A 80 23.99 18.09 -1.27
CA LYS A 80 24.36 18.99 -0.18
C LYS A 80 25.75 18.67 0.38
N ARG A 81 26.02 17.40 0.74
CA ARG A 81 27.34 16.97 1.26
C ARG A 81 28.45 17.19 0.24
N LEU A 82 28.20 16.89 -1.03
CA LEU A 82 29.14 17.13 -2.12
C LEU A 82 29.51 18.62 -2.20
N ASN A 83 28.51 19.51 -2.28
CA ASN A 83 28.74 20.95 -2.39
C ASN A 83 29.47 21.51 -1.15
N ILE A 84 29.17 21.03 0.06
CA ILE A 84 29.92 21.41 1.26
C ILE A 84 31.40 21.05 1.11
N VAL A 85 31.71 19.82 0.69
CA VAL A 85 33.11 19.39 0.50
C VAL A 85 33.79 20.17 -0.63
N LEU A 86 33.08 20.45 -1.74
CA LEU A 86 33.60 21.27 -2.83
C LEU A 86 33.93 22.70 -2.35
N ASN A 87 33.08 23.30 -1.52
CA ASN A 87 33.30 24.62 -0.94
C ASN A 87 34.56 24.62 -0.03
N ILE A 88 34.71 23.60 0.82
CA ILE A 88 35.90 23.45 1.68
C ILE A 88 37.17 23.32 0.84
N LEU A 89 37.09 22.62 -0.30
CA LEU A 89 38.18 22.47 -1.27
C LEU A 89 38.34 23.69 -2.21
N LYS A 90 37.58 24.77 -1.99
CA LYS A 90 37.62 26.03 -2.77
C LYS A 90 37.26 25.86 -4.25
N SER A 91 36.25 25.04 -4.54
CA SER A 91 35.63 24.94 -5.86
C SER A 91 34.88 26.23 -6.22
N ASP A 92 35.03 26.70 -7.47
CA ASP A 92 34.19 27.77 -8.05
C ASP A 92 32.85 27.24 -8.59
N ILE A 93 32.64 25.92 -8.52
CA ILE A 93 31.48 25.22 -9.08
C ILE A 93 30.62 24.64 -7.95
N THR A 94 29.34 25.00 -7.97
CA THR A 94 28.27 24.40 -7.17
C THR A 94 27.36 23.60 -8.08
N PHE A 95 27.00 22.38 -7.68
CA PHE A 95 26.15 21.51 -8.49
C PHE A 95 24.71 21.47 -7.94
N GLU A 96 23.74 21.59 -8.84
CA GLU A 96 22.31 21.44 -8.54
C GLU A 96 21.69 20.40 -9.49
N ASN A 97 20.59 19.76 -9.08
CA ASN A 97 19.84 18.79 -9.89
C ASN A 97 20.72 17.67 -10.50
N ILE A 98 21.54 17.04 -9.63
CA ILE A 98 22.42 15.94 -10.01
C ILE A 98 21.61 14.65 -10.17
N ASP A 99 21.69 14.02 -11.34
CA ASP A 99 21.19 12.68 -11.61
C ASP A 99 22.21 11.63 -11.18
N TYR A 100 21.89 10.91 -10.10
CA TYR A 100 22.69 9.83 -9.55
C TYR A 100 22.33 8.44 -10.09
N THR A 101 21.49 8.34 -11.12
CA THR A 101 21.11 7.06 -11.72
C THR A 101 22.35 6.32 -12.24
N GLY A 102 22.51 5.06 -11.81
CA GLY A 102 23.69 4.25 -12.16
C GLY A 102 24.96 4.61 -11.38
N CYS A 103 24.89 5.46 -10.36
CA CYS A 103 25.99 5.69 -9.42
C CYS A 103 26.04 4.58 -8.36
N PRO A 104 27.07 3.71 -8.33
CA PRO A 104 27.13 2.60 -7.37
C PRO A 104 27.29 3.11 -5.94
N ALA A 105 26.59 2.49 -4.99
CA ALA A 105 26.68 2.83 -3.56
C ALA A 105 27.30 1.69 -2.75
N ILE A 106 27.94 2.03 -1.62
CA ILE A 106 28.66 1.05 -0.79
C ILE A 106 27.76 0.56 0.36
N VAL A 107 27.68 -0.77 0.53
CA VAL A 107 26.84 -1.44 1.55
C VAL A 107 27.59 -1.71 2.86
N ASN A 108 28.92 -1.61 2.88
CA ASN A 108 29.74 -1.94 4.06
C ASN A 108 29.76 -0.80 5.10
N ILE A 109 29.19 -1.05 6.29
CA ILE A 109 29.12 -0.08 7.41
C ILE A 109 30.52 0.32 7.90
N SER A 110 31.52 -0.56 7.77
CA SER A 110 32.90 -0.33 8.24
C SER A 110 33.76 0.54 7.31
N ILE A 111 33.23 1.02 6.18
CA ILE A 111 34.00 1.87 5.25
C ILE A 111 34.28 3.28 5.80
N LEU A 112 33.42 3.76 6.69
CA LEU A 112 33.63 4.98 7.47
C LEU A 112 34.19 4.61 8.85
N SER A 113 35.16 3.69 8.92
CA SER A 113 35.90 3.40 10.15
C SER A 113 37.29 3.96 10.04
N VAL A 114 37.83 4.41 11.17
CA VAL A 114 39.17 5.00 11.27
C VAL A 114 40.23 4.05 10.72
N ARG A 115 41.16 4.58 9.90
CA ARG A 115 42.31 3.86 9.37
C ARG A 115 43.62 4.40 9.91
N PRO A 116 44.65 3.55 10.15
CA PRO A 116 45.98 4.02 10.54
C PRO A 116 46.57 5.01 9.53
N LEU A 117 47.36 5.99 10.00
CA LEU A 117 48.00 7.00 9.14
C LEU A 117 48.79 6.38 7.98
N SER A 118 49.51 5.28 8.23
CA SER A 118 50.25 4.55 7.19
C SER A 118 49.33 3.99 6.09
N THR A 119 48.11 3.61 6.44
CA THR A 119 47.08 3.14 5.50
C THR A 119 46.49 4.31 4.72
N GLN A 120 46.16 5.41 5.41
CA GLN A 120 45.63 6.62 4.76
C GLN A 120 46.62 7.19 3.74
N LYS A 121 47.92 7.26 4.08
CA LYS A 121 48.98 7.64 3.13
C LYS A 121 49.01 6.77 1.89
N GLN A 122 48.86 5.45 2.04
CA GLN A 122 48.79 4.53 0.91
C GLN A 122 47.57 4.79 0.03
N ILE A 123 46.40 5.07 0.63
CA ILE A 123 45.16 5.37 -0.10
C ILE A 123 45.34 6.64 -0.93
N TRP A 124 45.91 7.70 -0.36
CA TRP A 124 46.19 8.95 -1.08
C TRP A 124 47.12 8.77 -2.28
N ILE A 125 48.20 7.97 -2.13
CA ILE A 125 49.11 7.65 -3.23
C ILE A 125 48.39 6.88 -4.35
N VAL A 126 47.55 5.90 -4.00
CA VAL A 126 46.78 5.15 -4.98
C VAL A 126 45.76 6.07 -5.66
N PHE A 127 45.07 6.91 -4.91
CA PHE A 127 44.07 7.86 -5.41
C PHE A 127 44.65 8.82 -6.46
N GLU A 128 45.76 9.50 -6.16
CA GLU A 128 46.41 10.42 -7.10
C GLU A 128 46.85 9.71 -8.38
N ARG A 129 47.42 8.51 -8.24
CA ARG A 129 47.91 7.73 -9.37
C ARG A 129 46.78 7.26 -10.28
N ILE A 130 45.67 6.82 -9.67
CA ILE A 130 44.47 6.36 -10.39
C ILE A 130 43.80 7.51 -11.12
N TYR A 131 43.64 8.68 -10.47
CA TYR A 131 43.06 9.85 -11.11
C TYR A 131 43.90 10.34 -12.30
N THR A 132 45.24 10.41 -12.13
CA THR A 132 46.13 10.97 -13.16
C THR A 132 46.36 10.02 -14.34
N ARG A 133 46.38 8.69 -14.11
CA ARG A 133 46.77 7.70 -15.14
C ARG A 133 45.66 6.74 -15.55
N GLY A 134 44.46 6.87 -14.97
CA GLY A 134 43.34 5.95 -15.20
C GLY A 134 43.77 4.49 -14.98
N ILE A 135 43.37 3.61 -15.90
CA ILE A 135 43.71 2.17 -15.84
C ILE A 135 45.23 1.91 -15.82
N LYS A 136 46.05 2.73 -16.48
CA LYS A 136 47.53 2.62 -16.48
C LYS A 136 48.14 2.92 -15.11
N GLY A 137 47.36 3.56 -14.22
CA GLY A 137 47.73 3.82 -12.83
C GLY A 137 47.46 2.65 -11.89
N LEU A 138 46.67 1.65 -12.29
CA LEU A 138 46.31 0.52 -11.45
C LEU A 138 47.40 -0.56 -11.49
N GLN A 139 47.99 -0.89 -10.34
CA GLN A 139 49.08 -1.86 -10.22
C GLN A 139 48.60 -3.14 -9.54
N LYS A 140 49.21 -4.28 -9.92
CA LYS A 140 48.97 -5.57 -9.25
C LYS A 140 49.19 -5.52 -7.73
N ALA A 141 50.16 -4.72 -7.27
CA ALA A 141 50.44 -4.55 -5.85
C ALA A 141 49.26 -3.91 -5.09
N ASP A 142 48.41 -3.12 -5.73
CA ASP A 142 47.27 -2.46 -5.08
C ASP A 142 46.22 -3.48 -4.62
N PHE A 143 46.09 -4.60 -5.34
CA PHE A 143 45.19 -5.70 -4.97
C PHE A 143 45.64 -6.48 -3.73
N ASN A 144 46.90 -6.33 -3.35
CA ASN A 144 47.41 -6.82 -2.08
C ASN A 144 47.30 -5.76 -0.98
N LYS A 145 47.42 -4.47 -1.33
CA LYS A 145 47.32 -3.36 -0.38
C LYS A 145 45.90 -3.16 0.14
N PHE A 146 44.88 -3.13 -0.73
CA PHE A 146 43.50 -2.82 -0.29
C PHE A 146 42.96 -3.86 0.69
N LYS A 147 43.43 -5.10 0.63
CA LYS A 147 43.03 -6.17 1.57
C LYS A 147 43.36 -5.85 3.03
N ASN A 148 44.35 -4.98 3.25
CA ASN A 148 44.75 -4.49 4.56
C ASN A 148 44.08 -3.16 4.92
N TRP A 149 43.30 -2.56 4.02
CA TRP A 149 42.58 -1.33 4.29
C TRP A 149 41.29 -1.68 5.03
N HIS A 150 41.22 -1.30 6.31
CA HIS A 150 40.06 -1.57 7.14
C HIS A 150 38.77 -1.06 6.49
N GLY A 151 37.76 -1.94 6.45
CA GLY A 151 36.46 -1.66 5.84
C GLY A 151 36.38 -1.73 4.32
N ILE A 152 37.48 -2.07 3.63
CA ILE A 152 37.53 -2.18 2.16
C ILE A 152 37.57 -3.64 1.72
N ASN A 153 36.47 -4.08 1.10
CA ASN A 153 36.44 -5.35 0.36
C ASN A 153 36.66 -5.10 -1.14
N PHE A 154 36.70 -6.17 -1.92
CA PHE A 154 36.94 -6.08 -3.36
C PHE A 154 35.91 -5.18 -4.08
N SER A 155 34.62 -5.36 -3.82
CA SER A 155 33.55 -4.55 -4.42
C SER A 155 33.71 -3.06 -4.04
N SER A 156 33.89 -2.74 -2.76
CA SER A 156 34.16 -1.37 -2.28
C SER A 156 35.39 -0.74 -2.96
N PHE A 157 36.45 -1.51 -3.17
CA PHE A 157 37.65 -1.03 -3.86
C PHE A 157 37.35 -0.67 -5.32
N THR A 158 36.65 -1.54 -6.07
CA THR A 158 36.29 -1.27 -7.46
C THR A 158 35.28 -0.13 -7.63
N ILE A 159 34.35 0.03 -6.66
CA ILE A 159 33.43 1.17 -6.60
C ILE A 159 34.21 2.47 -6.38
N PHE A 160 35.20 2.46 -5.47
CA PHE A 160 36.05 3.61 -5.26
C PHE A 160 36.85 3.98 -6.51
N LEU A 161 37.45 3.01 -7.22
CA LEU A 161 38.11 3.27 -8.51
C LEU A 161 37.16 3.93 -9.53
N PHE A 162 35.91 3.46 -9.58
CA PHE A 162 34.88 3.99 -10.48
C PHE A 162 34.44 5.41 -10.11
N TRP A 163 34.33 5.74 -8.83
CA TRP A 163 34.03 7.11 -8.40
C TRP A 163 35.11 8.11 -8.82
N ILE A 164 36.38 7.68 -8.85
CA ILE A 164 37.52 8.52 -9.25
C ILE A 164 37.58 8.71 -10.77
N ARG A 165 37.42 7.62 -11.54
CA ARG A 165 37.54 7.60 -13.01
C ARG A 165 36.51 6.65 -13.62
N SER A 166 35.27 7.10 -13.71
CA SER A 166 34.18 6.30 -14.28
C SER A 166 34.29 6.07 -15.80
N ASP A 167 35.24 6.73 -16.45
CA ASP A 167 35.63 6.51 -17.85
C ASP A 167 36.71 5.43 -18.01
N SER A 168 37.33 4.96 -16.91
CA SER A 168 38.47 4.04 -16.94
C SER A 168 38.23 2.72 -16.20
N PHE A 169 37.23 2.66 -15.32
CA PHE A 169 36.97 1.50 -14.46
C PHE A 169 35.52 1.06 -14.56
N LEU A 170 35.26 -0.20 -14.22
CA LEU A 170 33.92 -0.76 -14.04
C LEU A 170 33.76 -1.20 -12.58
N PRO A 171 32.71 -0.78 -11.86
CA PRO A 171 32.50 -1.20 -10.48
C PRO A 171 31.92 -2.62 -10.46
N ILE A 172 32.41 -3.48 -9.57
CA ILE A 172 31.82 -4.80 -9.35
C ILE A 172 30.88 -4.70 -8.16
N ASP A 173 29.83 -3.88 -8.32
CA ASP A 173 28.74 -3.77 -7.37
C ASP A 173 27.71 -4.90 -7.58
N LYS A 174 26.65 -4.96 -6.75
CA LYS A 174 25.66 -6.03 -6.84
C LYS A 174 25.02 -6.13 -8.23
N ASN A 175 24.64 -5.00 -8.81
CA ASN A 175 23.89 -4.97 -10.07
C ASN A 175 24.80 -5.28 -11.26
N THR A 176 25.97 -4.65 -11.32
CA THR A 176 26.97 -4.86 -12.39
C THR A 176 27.50 -6.29 -12.36
N ARG A 177 27.76 -6.85 -11.18
CA ARG A 177 28.15 -8.27 -11.06
C ARG A 177 27.07 -9.21 -11.56
N THR A 178 25.81 -8.95 -11.21
CA THR A 178 24.67 -9.77 -11.64
C THR A 178 24.50 -9.70 -13.16
N PHE A 179 24.71 -8.51 -13.74
CA PHE A 179 24.73 -8.31 -15.18
C PHE A 179 25.84 -9.13 -15.84
N LEU A 180 27.09 -8.99 -15.38
CA LEU A 180 28.25 -9.68 -15.94
C LEU A 180 28.14 -11.21 -15.85
N ILE A 181 27.57 -11.74 -14.75
CA ILE A 181 27.30 -13.18 -14.60
C ILE A 181 26.20 -13.64 -15.55
N SER A 182 25.11 -12.87 -15.65
CA SER A 182 23.99 -13.20 -16.56
C SER A 182 24.44 -13.16 -18.02
N ALA A 183 25.34 -12.25 -18.37
CA ALA A 183 25.97 -12.18 -19.69
C ALA A 183 27.12 -13.20 -19.89
N ARG A 184 27.38 -14.09 -18.92
CA ARG A 184 28.49 -15.08 -18.91
C ARG A 184 29.89 -14.50 -19.17
N ILE A 185 30.11 -13.24 -18.80
CA ILE A 185 31.42 -12.58 -18.91
C ILE A 185 32.33 -13.02 -17.78
N ILE A 186 31.73 -13.28 -16.62
CA ILE A 186 32.41 -13.86 -15.46
C ILE A 186 31.56 -15.01 -14.90
N GLU A 187 32.21 -16.07 -14.43
CA GLU A 187 31.52 -17.16 -13.72
C GLU A 187 31.30 -16.84 -12.24
N LYS A 188 32.19 -16.02 -11.66
CA LYS A 188 32.19 -15.63 -10.25
C LYS A 188 32.83 -14.27 -10.07
N GLU A 189 32.62 -13.67 -8.90
CA GLU A 189 33.21 -12.37 -8.55
C GLU A 189 34.75 -12.40 -8.70
N PRO A 190 35.35 -11.52 -9.53
CA PRO A 190 36.80 -11.39 -9.59
C PRO A 190 37.31 -10.96 -8.21
N ASN A 191 38.47 -11.47 -7.80
CA ASN A 191 39.08 -11.10 -6.51
C ASN A 191 40.59 -10.83 -6.59
N LYS A 192 41.12 -10.72 -7.82
CA LYS A 192 42.54 -10.51 -8.15
C LYS A 192 42.67 -9.49 -9.28
N TYR A 193 43.89 -8.98 -9.46
CA TYR A 193 44.21 -7.97 -10.47
C TYR A 193 43.95 -8.47 -11.90
N GLU A 194 44.45 -9.66 -12.25
CA GLU A 194 44.37 -10.19 -13.62
C GLU A 194 42.92 -10.45 -14.07
N PRO A 195 42.05 -11.10 -13.26
CA PRO A 195 40.64 -11.25 -13.63
C PRO A 195 39.89 -9.92 -13.75
N TYR A 196 40.20 -8.93 -12.91
CA TYR A 196 39.53 -7.63 -12.97
C TYR A 196 39.94 -6.83 -14.20
N THR A 197 41.24 -6.76 -14.49
CA THR A 197 41.76 -6.07 -15.68
C THR A 197 41.29 -6.73 -16.98
N ALA A 198 41.17 -8.06 -17.00
CA ALA A 198 40.59 -8.77 -18.14
C ALA A 198 39.12 -8.37 -18.43
N ILE A 199 38.32 -8.09 -17.39
CA ILE A 199 36.93 -7.59 -17.57
C ILE A 199 36.95 -6.18 -18.15
N ILE A 200 37.81 -5.31 -17.60
CA ILE A 200 37.97 -3.93 -18.09
C ILE A 200 38.38 -3.96 -19.57
N ASP A 201 39.41 -4.72 -19.93
CA ASP A 201 39.90 -4.84 -21.30
C ASP A 201 38.87 -5.46 -22.26
N ASN A 202 37.96 -6.29 -21.75
CA ASN A 202 36.86 -6.85 -22.53
C ASN A 202 35.82 -5.76 -22.85
N VAL A 203 35.36 -5.04 -21.82
CA VAL A 203 34.36 -3.97 -21.95
C VAL A 203 34.93 -2.77 -22.73
N ALA A 204 36.22 -2.44 -22.55
CA ALA A 204 36.90 -1.34 -23.22
C ALA A 204 36.86 -1.41 -24.76
N ARG A 205 36.72 -2.61 -25.34
CA ARG A 205 36.64 -2.81 -26.80
C ARG A 205 35.38 -2.21 -27.42
N TYR A 206 34.38 -1.96 -26.58
CA TYR A 206 33.11 -1.35 -26.95
C TYR A 206 33.02 0.10 -26.48
N ASN A 207 34.13 0.73 -26.07
CA ASN A 207 34.13 2.15 -25.80
C ASN A 207 33.85 2.95 -27.07
N TYR A 208 33.01 3.96 -26.93
CA TYR A 208 32.75 4.97 -27.94
C TYR A 208 33.42 6.29 -27.59
N ASN A 209 33.75 7.05 -28.64
CA ASN A 209 34.43 8.33 -28.49
C ASN A 209 33.50 9.45 -28.02
N ASP A 210 32.22 9.43 -28.38
CA ASP A 210 31.23 10.45 -28.01
C ASP A 210 29.84 9.81 -27.90
N ASN A 211 29.09 10.13 -26.84
CA ASN A 211 27.68 9.77 -26.66
C ASN A 211 26.96 10.90 -25.92
N PRO A 212 25.75 11.32 -26.35
CA PRO A 212 25.03 12.46 -25.76
C PRO A 212 24.69 12.31 -24.27
N LEU A 213 24.66 11.08 -23.73
CA LEU A 213 24.22 10.79 -22.36
C LEU A 213 25.34 10.46 -21.39
N TYR A 214 26.48 9.98 -21.90
CA TYR A 214 27.57 9.43 -21.08
C TYR A 214 28.95 10.05 -21.38
N ASP A 215 29.00 11.03 -22.28
CA ASP A 215 30.18 11.72 -22.77
C ASP A 215 31.23 10.77 -23.40
N LYS A 216 32.48 11.22 -23.53
CA LYS A 216 33.58 10.43 -24.13
C LYS A 216 33.95 9.22 -23.27
N ASN A 217 34.26 8.09 -23.93
CA ASN A 217 34.66 6.83 -23.28
C ASN A 217 33.67 6.36 -22.21
N GLY A 218 32.37 6.45 -22.53
CA GLY A 218 31.28 6.32 -21.57
C GLY A 218 30.76 4.88 -21.35
N ILE A 219 31.32 3.84 -21.99
CA ILE A 219 30.70 2.50 -21.97
C ILE A 219 30.56 1.93 -20.56
N TYR A 220 31.49 2.24 -19.65
CA TYR A 220 31.42 1.77 -18.27
C TYR A 220 30.28 2.44 -17.50
N ARG A 221 30.04 3.74 -17.76
CA ARG A 221 28.91 4.49 -17.20
C ARG A 221 27.58 3.97 -17.73
N GLU A 222 27.52 3.68 -19.03
CA GLU A 222 26.37 3.05 -19.65
C GLU A 222 26.10 1.66 -19.06
N PHE A 223 27.15 0.87 -18.82
CA PHE A 223 27.04 -0.45 -18.20
C PHE A 223 26.42 -0.39 -16.80
N THR A 224 26.89 0.53 -15.95
CA THR A 224 26.36 0.67 -14.59
C THR A 224 24.95 1.24 -14.59
N HIS A 225 24.66 2.16 -15.52
CA HIS A 225 23.32 2.71 -15.71
C HIS A 225 22.33 1.62 -16.12
N ILE A 226 22.63 0.85 -17.16
CA ILE A 226 21.78 -0.26 -17.62
C ILE A 226 21.68 -1.33 -16.55
N SER A 227 22.79 -1.74 -15.92
CA SER A 227 22.76 -2.72 -14.83
C SER A 227 21.86 -2.26 -13.69
N TYR A 228 21.91 -0.98 -13.34
CA TYR A 228 21.03 -0.38 -12.35
C TYR A 228 19.56 -0.40 -12.78
N LEU A 229 19.24 0.03 -14.01
CA LEU A 229 17.87 0.03 -14.50
C LEU A 229 17.28 -1.38 -14.59
N VAL A 230 18.06 -2.36 -15.04
CA VAL A 230 17.64 -3.76 -15.15
C VAL A 230 17.43 -4.39 -13.77
N PHE A 231 18.44 -4.35 -12.91
CA PHE A 231 18.43 -5.14 -11.67
C PHE A 231 17.87 -4.39 -10.46
N ASN A 232 17.82 -3.06 -10.51
CA ASN A 232 17.25 -2.25 -9.44
C ASN A 232 15.86 -1.69 -9.79
N LYS A 233 15.62 -1.29 -11.06
CA LYS A 233 14.33 -0.74 -11.51
C LYS A 233 13.47 -1.73 -12.31
N GLY A 234 13.98 -2.93 -12.62
CA GLY A 234 13.24 -3.95 -13.36
C GLY A 234 12.95 -3.61 -14.82
N GLN A 235 13.59 -2.59 -15.38
CA GLN A 235 13.34 -2.11 -16.74
C GLN A 235 13.94 -3.04 -17.79
N LYS A 236 13.20 -3.27 -18.88
CA LYS A 236 13.63 -4.10 -20.02
C LYS A 236 13.72 -3.34 -21.34
N GLN A 237 12.95 -2.27 -21.49
CA GLN A 237 13.06 -1.31 -22.59
C GLN A 237 13.97 -0.19 -22.16
N ILE A 238 15.21 -0.21 -22.66
CA ILE A 238 16.24 0.75 -22.26
C ILE A 238 16.89 1.27 -23.53
N ALA A 239 17.01 2.59 -23.64
CA ALA A 239 17.82 3.17 -24.69
C ALA A 239 19.31 2.92 -24.38
N TYR A 240 20.04 2.37 -25.34
CA TYR A 240 21.47 2.10 -25.22
C TYR A 240 22.19 2.31 -26.54
N SER A 241 23.49 2.56 -26.45
CA SER A 241 24.37 2.87 -27.56
C SER A 241 24.49 1.72 -28.54
N ARG A 242 24.90 2.02 -29.78
CA ARG A 242 25.19 0.99 -30.78
C ARG A 242 26.32 0.08 -30.32
N GLU A 243 27.25 0.61 -29.55
CA GLU A 243 28.38 -0.11 -29.01
C GLU A 243 27.98 -1.06 -27.89
N PHE A 244 27.06 -0.63 -27.00
CA PHE A 244 26.46 -1.52 -26.00
C PHE A 244 25.61 -2.62 -26.66
N GLN A 245 24.89 -2.28 -27.73
CA GLN A 245 24.18 -3.27 -28.55
C GLN A 245 25.14 -4.31 -29.13
N LYS A 246 26.25 -3.88 -29.73
CA LYS A 246 27.28 -4.78 -30.27
C LYS A 246 27.87 -5.69 -29.19
N PHE A 247 28.10 -5.13 -28.00
CA PHE A 247 28.54 -5.91 -26.84
C PHE A 247 27.51 -7.01 -26.46
N LEU A 248 26.21 -6.70 -26.48
CA LEU A 248 25.17 -7.69 -26.24
C LEU A 248 25.14 -8.75 -27.34
N GLU A 249 25.27 -8.39 -28.61
CA GLU A 249 25.26 -9.35 -29.72
C GLU A 249 26.46 -10.31 -29.65
N ASP A 250 27.66 -9.78 -29.38
CA ASP A 250 28.87 -10.59 -29.19
C ASP A 250 28.79 -11.51 -27.96
N SER A 251 27.98 -11.14 -26.97
CA SER A 251 27.71 -11.94 -25.77
C SER A 251 26.65 -13.03 -26.04
N LYS A 252 25.61 -12.76 -26.86
CA LYS A 252 24.61 -13.75 -27.32
C LYS A 252 25.25 -14.92 -28.06
N ASN A 253 26.21 -14.63 -28.94
CA ASN A 253 26.88 -15.64 -29.75
C ASN A 253 27.77 -16.60 -28.95
N LYS A 254 27.98 -16.35 -27.64
CA LYS A 254 28.74 -17.20 -26.74
C LYS A 254 27.86 -18.09 -25.84
N SER A 255 26.53 -18.04 -25.99
CA SER A 255 25.58 -18.75 -25.11
C SER A 255 24.58 -19.62 -25.87
N GLU A 256 24.79 -20.94 -25.91
CA GLU A 256 23.81 -21.88 -26.49
C GLU A 256 22.74 -22.36 -25.49
N ASP A 257 22.95 -22.23 -24.18
CA ASP A 257 22.04 -22.79 -23.14
C ASP A 257 21.96 -21.93 -21.85
N GLY A 258 21.59 -20.63 -21.92
CA GLY A 258 21.56 -19.80 -20.71
C GLY A 258 20.70 -18.54 -20.77
N PHE A 259 20.01 -18.26 -19.66
CA PHE A 259 19.18 -17.09 -19.39
C PHE A 259 19.81 -15.78 -19.91
N TYR A 260 19.24 -15.21 -20.97
CA TYR A 260 19.73 -13.97 -21.56
C TYR A 260 19.02 -12.75 -20.95
N ILE A 261 19.74 -11.64 -20.75
CA ILE A 261 19.09 -10.36 -20.42
C ILE A 261 18.41 -9.86 -21.69
N ASN A 262 17.09 -10.07 -21.79
CA ASN A 262 16.31 -9.60 -22.93
C ASN A 262 16.08 -8.08 -22.80
N LEU A 263 16.97 -7.30 -23.41
CA LEU A 263 16.88 -5.84 -23.51
C LEU A 263 16.29 -5.46 -24.87
N GLU A 264 15.28 -4.60 -24.83
CA GLU A 264 14.69 -3.99 -26.02
C GLU A 264 15.28 -2.59 -26.18
N LYS A 265 15.92 -2.33 -27.33
CA LYS A 265 16.52 -1.04 -27.64
C LYS A 265 15.43 -0.02 -27.96
N VAL A 266 15.48 1.13 -27.30
CA VAL A 266 14.70 2.32 -27.66
C VAL A 266 15.61 3.28 -28.44
N GLU A 267 15.13 3.82 -29.58
CA GLU A 267 15.90 4.80 -30.38
C GLU A 267 15.98 6.16 -29.66
N TYR A 268 17.15 6.79 -29.71
CA TYR A 268 17.38 8.12 -29.14
C TYR A 268 16.95 9.20 -30.14
N GLU A 269 15.82 9.85 -29.92
CA GLU A 269 15.53 11.15 -30.53
C GLU A 269 16.13 12.26 -29.66
N LEU A 270 17.09 13.00 -30.25
CA LEU A 270 17.63 14.23 -29.69
C LEU A 270 16.74 15.38 -30.13
N GLU A 271 15.83 15.86 -29.28
CA GLU A 271 15.13 17.11 -29.54
C GLU A 271 15.68 18.29 -28.75
N SER A 272 15.92 19.34 -29.53
CA SER A 272 16.10 20.72 -29.11
C SER A 272 14.96 21.19 -28.20
N LYS A 273 15.33 21.98 -27.19
CA LYS A 273 14.43 22.79 -26.35
C LYS A 273 13.31 23.46 -27.16
N ASN A 274 12.08 23.15 -26.78
CA ASN A 274 10.90 24.02 -26.63
C ASN A 274 9.66 23.28 -27.13
N ASP A 275 8.99 22.63 -26.18
CA ASP A 275 7.54 22.42 -26.03
C ASP A 275 7.30 21.07 -25.37
N LEU A 276 7.29 21.09 -24.03
CA LEU A 276 6.80 19.99 -23.22
C LEU A 276 5.30 19.83 -23.47
N LYS A 277 4.96 18.87 -24.32
CA LYS A 277 3.72 18.10 -24.18
C LYS A 277 4.09 16.63 -24.03
N ASP A 278 3.64 16.09 -22.91
CA ASP A 278 3.80 14.72 -22.46
C ASP A 278 3.46 13.71 -23.56
N ILE A 279 4.34 12.73 -23.75
CA ILE A 279 3.97 11.42 -24.29
C ILE A 279 4.21 10.46 -23.13
N SER A 280 3.13 10.16 -22.41
CA SER A 280 3.15 9.14 -21.37
C SER A 280 3.45 7.79 -22.00
N THR A 281 4.37 7.04 -21.40
CA THR A 281 4.47 5.61 -21.67
C THR A 281 3.39 4.93 -20.84
N ILE A 282 2.49 4.21 -21.49
CA ILE A 282 1.29 3.56 -20.90
C ILE A 282 1.62 2.51 -19.81
N GLY A 283 2.91 2.23 -19.56
CA GLY A 283 3.34 1.55 -18.33
C GLY A 283 3.15 2.34 -17.04
N ASP A 284 2.86 3.65 -17.10
CA ASP A 284 2.71 4.53 -15.93
C ASP A 284 1.27 4.62 -15.37
N ILE A 285 0.29 3.92 -15.97
CA ILE A 285 -1.12 3.98 -15.54
C ILE A 285 -1.47 3.02 -14.40
N GLY A 286 -0.50 2.24 -13.93
CA GLY A 286 -0.66 1.32 -12.81
C GLY A 286 -1.49 0.06 -13.12
N PHE A 287 -2.06 -0.54 -12.08
CA PHE A 287 -2.93 -1.71 -12.15
C PHE A 287 -4.41 -1.28 -12.20
N LYS A 288 -5.17 -1.81 -13.17
CA LYS A 288 -6.60 -1.52 -13.33
C LYS A 288 -7.40 -2.81 -13.52
N LEU A 289 -8.49 -2.94 -12.78
CA LEU A 289 -9.50 -3.97 -13.04
C LEU A 289 -10.51 -3.40 -14.04
N ILE A 290 -10.53 -3.91 -15.26
CA ILE A 290 -11.26 -3.26 -16.36
C ILE A 290 -12.71 -3.72 -16.41
N ALA A 291 -12.93 -5.02 -16.57
CA ALA A 291 -14.28 -5.55 -16.77
C ALA A 291 -14.42 -7.02 -16.39
N ILE A 292 -15.66 -7.39 -16.07
CA ILE A 292 -16.08 -8.78 -15.91
C ILE A 292 -17.24 -9.07 -16.86
N GLU A 293 -17.20 -10.21 -17.57
CA GLU A 293 -18.17 -10.56 -18.62
C GLU A 293 -18.69 -11.98 -18.41
N PRO A 294 -19.90 -12.16 -17.87
CA PRO A 294 -20.57 -13.46 -17.84
C PRO A 294 -20.93 -13.89 -19.26
N LEU A 295 -20.54 -15.11 -19.63
CA LEU A 295 -20.73 -15.64 -20.97
C LEU A 295 -22.12 -16.28 -21.14
N LYS A 296 -22.48 -16.56 -22.41
CA LYS A 296 -23.78 -17.19 -22.75
C LYS A 296 -23.98 -18.52 -22.04
N GLU A 297 -22.90 -19.27 -21.89
CA GLU A 297 -22.82 -20.59 -21.29
C GLU A 297 -22.83 -20.56 -19.75
N CYS A 298 -22.82 -19.38 -19.11
CA CYS A 298 -22.86 -19.29 -17.66
C CYS A 298 -24.23 -19.74 -17.16
N GLU A 299 -24.28 -20.62 -16.16
CA GLU A 299 -25.53 -21.06 -15.55
C GLU A 299 -26.22 -19.91 -14.83
N ASP A 300 -27.54 -19.79 -15.02
CA ASP A 300 -28.33 -18.67 -14.50
C ASP A 300 -28.35 -18.62 -12.96
N CYS A 301 -28.09 -19.76 -12.30
CA CYS A 301 -27.95 -19.85 -10.84
C CYS A 301 -26.81 -18.99 -10.28
N HIS A 302 -25.83 -18.60 -11.11
CA HIS A 302 -24.73 -17.72 -10.70
C HIS A 302 -24.98 -16.25 -11.00
N LEU A 303 -25.95 -15.94 -11.86
CA LEU A 303 -26.16 -14.59 -12.38
C LEU A 303 -27.21 -13.80 -11.61
N ASN A 304 -28.10 -14.48 -10.89
CA ASN A 304 -29.28 -13.87 -10.28
C ASN A 304 -30.04 -13.02 -11.33
N ASN A 305 -29.90 -11.69 -11.30
CA ASN A 305 -30.48 -10.79 -12.30
C ASN A 305 -29.48 -10.19 -13.31
N LEU A 306 -28.18 -10.41 -13.15
CA LEU A 306 -27.16 -9.97 -14.10
C LEU A 306 -27.42 -10.56 -15.49
N LYS A 307 -27.25 -9.74 -16.52
CA LYS A 307 -27.31 -10.15 -17.92
C LYS A 307 -25.93 -10.65 -18.39
N LYS A 308 -25.94 -11.45 -19.46
CA LYS A 308 -24.75 -12.07 -20.05
C LYS A 308 -24.04 -11.08 -20.99
N GLN A 309 -23.41 -10.06 -20.42
CA GLN A 309 -22.77 -8.94 -21.12
C GLN A 309 -21.56 -8.41 -20.31
N PRO A 310 -20.65 -7.61 -20.90
CA PRO A 310 -19.52 -7.06 -20.16
C PRO A 310 -19.96 -5.94 -19.21
N TYR A 311 -19.38 -5.95 -18.01
CA TYR A 311 -19.54 -4.93 -16.96
C TYR A 311 -18.20 -4.24 -16.75
N PHE A 312 -18.08 -3.02 -17.27
CA PHE A 312 -16.87 -2.20 -17.17
C PHE A 312 -16.86 -1.44 -15.84
N PHE A 313 -15.81 -1.63 -15.03
CA PHE A 313 -15.61 -0.87 -13.79
C PHE A 313 -15.08 0.55 -14.05
N GLU A 314 -14.48 0.75 -15.21
CA GLU A 314 -13.85 1.99 -15.64
C GLU A 314 -13.93 2.15 -17.16
N LYS A 315 -13.95 3.41 -17.62
CA LYS A 315 -14.21 3.77 -19.01
C LYS A 315 -12.96 4.22 -19.79
N SER A 316 -11.76 4.15 -19.22
CA SER A 316 -10.53 4.46 -19.99
C SER A 316 -10.21 3.38 -21.02
N PHE A 317 -10.79 2.19 -20.86
CA PHE A 317 -10.77 1.10 -21.83
C PHE A 317 -12.14 0.87 -22.44
N HIS A 318 -12.22 0.92 -23.76
CA HIS A 318 -13.42 0.61 -24.53
C HIS A 318 -13.23 -0.64 -25.36
N LEU A 319 -14.20 -1.55 -25.35
CA LEU A 319 -14.20 -2.74 -26.19
C LEU A 319 -15.11 -2.54 -27.40
N ASP A 320 -14.54 -2.59 -28.60
CA ASP A 320 -15.29 -2.61 -29.86
C ASP A 320 -14.80 -3.76 -30.74
N ASN A 321 -15.72 -4.64 -31.16
CA ASN A 321 -15.44 -5.80 -32.01
C ASN A 321 -14.25 -6.68 -31.57
N GLY A 322 -14.04 -6.85 -30.26
CA GLY A 322 -12.95 -7.66 -29.71
C GLY A 322 -11.60 -6.92 -29.61
N VAL A 323 -11.56 -5.65 -30.00
CA VAL A 323 -10.41 -4.75 -29.87
C VAL A 323 -10.65 -3.79 -28.72
N PHE A 324 -9.66 -3.65 -27.85
CA PHE A 324 -9.68 -2.68 -26.77
C PHE A 324 -8.99 -1.39 -27.21
N PHE A 325 -9.63 -0.26 -26.94
CA PHE A 325 -9.10 1.09 -27.16
C PHE A 325 -8.86 1.75 -25.81
N TYR A 326 -7.64 2.25 -25.61
CA TYR A 326 -7.27 3.00 -24.43
C TYR A 326 -7.32 4.50 -24.71
N ASP A 327 -8.14 5.22 -23.94
CA ASP A 327 -8.27 6.66 -23.99
C ASP A 327 -7.56 7.31 -22.79
N GLU A 328 -6.35 7.81 -23.06
CA GLU A 328 -5.51 8.52 -22.10
C GLU A 328 -6.15 9.81 -21.55
N SER A 329 -7.09 10.42 -22.27
CA SER A 329 -7.75 11.65 -21.80
C SER A 329 -8.76 11.41 -20.67
N ILE A 330 -9.21 10.16 -20.53
CA ILE A 330 -10.11 9.70 -19.47
C ILE A 330 -9.28 9.31 -18.23
N ASP A 331 -8.12 8.70 -18.44
CA ASP A 331 -7.25 8.31 -17.34
C ASP A 331 -6.69 9.53 -16.60
N ASN A 332 -6.63 9.45 -15.28
CA ASN A 332 -6.08 10.52 -14.48
C ASN A 332 -5.43 9.99 -13.20
N SER A 333 -4.37 10.67 -12.77
CA SER A 333 -3.55 10.31 -11.62
C SER A 333 -4.01 10.98 -10.31
N ILE A 334 -5.29 11.32 -10.17
CA ILE A 334 -5.79 12.14 -9.05
C ILE A 334 -5.64 11.46 -7.68
N TYR A 335 -5.49 10.13 -7.66
CA TYR A 335 -5.37 9.33 -6.45
C TYR A 335 -3.96 8.83 -6.16
N ASP A 336 -2.99 9.09 -7.05
CA ASP A 336 -1.59 8.64 -6.86
C ASP A 336 -1.03 9.16 -5.53
N LEU A 337 -0.39 8.27 -4.77
CA LEU A 337 0.11 8.57 -3.43
C LEU A 337 1.64 8.72 -3.45
N ASP A 338 2.14 9.78 -2.82
CA ASP A 338 3.56 9.92 -2.54
C ASP A 338 3.93 9.22 -1.23
N LEU A 339 4.73 8.16 -1.31
CA LEU A 339 5.26 7.43 -0.16
C LEU A 339 6.64 7.95 0.27
N GLY A 340 7.09 9.08 -0.28
CA GLY A 340 8.40 9.70 -0.05
C GLY A 340 9.56 9.02 -0.77
N ARG A 341 9.59 7.68 -0.85
CA ARG A 341 10.62 6.92 -1.61
C ARG A 341 10.19 6.61 -3.04
N GLN A 342 8.88 6.50 -3.27
CA GLN A 342 8.27 6.19 -4.56
C GLN A 342 6.85 6.76 -4.62
N LYS A 343 6.35 6.99 -5.83
CA LYS A 343 4.93 7.22 -6.06
C LYS A 343 4.23 5.87 -6.21
N LEU A 344 3.18 5.65 -5.44
CA LEU A 344 2.29 4.51 -5.56
C LEU A 344 1.13 4.87 -6.48
N LYS A 345 0.95 4.09 -7.55
CA LYS A 345 -0.18 4.25 -8.47
C LYS A 345 -1.46 3.73 -7.83
N VAL A 346 -2.52 4.53 -7.85
CA VAL A 346 -3.80 4.16 -7.25
C VAL A 346 -4.93 4.43 -8.24
N ASN A 347 -5.66 3.38 -8.60
CA ASN A 347 -6.90 3.45 -9.37
C ASN A 347 -8.09 3.25 -8.43
N ILE A 348 -9.13 4.09 -8.52
CA ILE A 348 -10.33 3.98 -7.68
C ILE A 348 -11.56 3.94 -8.56
N THR A 349 -12.35 2.87 -8.44
CA THR A 349 -13.61 2.66 -9.15
C THR A 349 -14.76 2.53 -8.18
N CYS A 350 -15.97 2.79 -8.66
CA CYS A 350 -17.19 2.70 -7.86
C CYS A 350 -18.26 1.91 -8.61
N VAL A 351 -19.01 1.07 -7.90
CA VAL A 351 -20.18 0.37 -8.40
C VAL A 351 -21.39 0.81 -7.58
N VAL A 352 -22.36 1.42 -8.25
CA VAL A 352 -23.60 1.95 -7.65
C VAL A 352 -24.82 1.34 -8.34
N GLY A 353 -25.96 1.39 -7.67
CA GLY A 353 -27.21 0.82 -8.19
C GLY A 353 -28.20 0.50 -7.08
N LYS A 354 -29.48 0.35 -7.41
CA LYS A 354 -30.53 0.00 -6.43
C LYS A 354 -30.28 -1.34 -5.73
N ASN A 355 -30.96 -1.57 -4.60
CA ASN A 355 -30.96 -2.88 -3.96
C ASN A 355 -31.47 -3.93 -4.94
N GLY A 356 -30.78 -5.07 -5.00
CA GLY A 356 -31.10 -6.11 -5.97
C GLY A 356 -30.60 -5.84 -7.40
N SER A 357 -29.87 -4.77 -7.71
CA SER A 357 -29.38 -4.49 -9.08
C SER A 357 -28.24 -5.40 -9.58
N GLY A 358 -27.78 -6.35 -8.77
CA GLY A 358 -26.74 -7.32 -9.15
C GLY A 358 -25.31 -7.00 -8.69
N LYS A 359 -25.09 -5.92 -7.92
CA LYS A 359 -23.77 -5.51 -7.38
C LYS A 359 -23.03 -6.64 -6.65
N SER A 360 -23.68 -7.23 -5.63
CA SER A 360 -23.09 -8.32 -4.85
C SER A 360 -22.88 -9.58 -5.70
N THR A 361 -23.80 -9.87 -6.62
CA THR A 361 -23.65 -10.99 -7.56
C THR A 361 -22.41 -10.83 -8.44
N MET A 362 -22.12 -9.61 -8.89
CA MET A 362 -20.92 -9.32 -9.70
C MET A 362 -19.63 -9.56 -8.89
N LEU A 363 -19.61 -9.14 -7.62
CA LEU A 363 -18.49 -9.43 -6.73
C LEU A 363 -18.34 -10.94 -6.47
N GLU A 364 -19.45 -11.65 -6.28
CA GLU A 364 -19.43 -13.10 -6.10
C GLU A 364 -18.92 -13.84 -7.34
N LEU A 365 -19.27 -13.40 -8.56
CA LEU A 365 -18.73 -13.94 -9.80
C LEU A 365 -17.21 -13.76 -9.87
N PHE A 366 -16.71 -12.58 -9.49
CA PHE A 366 -15.27 -12.33 -9.36
C PHE A 366 -14.63 -13.27 -8.32
N PHE A 367 -15.24 -13.46 -7.14
CA PHE A 367 -14.72 -14.37 -6.11
C PHE A 367 -14.70 -15.84 -6.58
N LYS A 368 -15.79 -16.32 -7.21
CA LYS A 368 -15.90 -17.67 -7.79
C LYS A 368 -14.82 -17.91 -8.83
N MET A 369 -14.55 -16.91 -9.66
CA MET A 369 -13.49 -16.99 -10.67
C MET A 369 -12.09 -17.16 -10.05
N ILE A 370 -11.73 -16.34 -9.06
CA ILE A 370 -10.43 -16.46 -8.38
C ILE A 370 -10.33 -17.79 -7.62
N ASN A 371 -11.42 -18.25 -6.99
CA ASN A 371 -11.50 -19.56 -6.36
C ASN A 371 -11.24 -20.69 -7.35
N ASN A 372 -11.92 -20.68 -8.51
CA ASN A 372 -11.75 -21.71 -9.54
C ASN A 372 -10.32 -21.73 -10.08
N ILE A 373 -9.73 -20.56 -10.38
CA ILE A 373 -8.31 -20.46 -10.78
C ILE A 373 -7.41 -21.11 -9.71
N SER A 374 -7.62 -20.77 -8.43
CA SER A 374 -6.77 -21.23 -7.33
C SER A 374 -6.93 -22.74 -7.06
N SER A 375 -8.15 -23.26 -7.21
CA SER A 375 -8.46 -24.68 -6.98
C SER A 375 -7.72 -25.62 -7.94
N LEU A 376 -7.28 -25.13 -9.11
CA LEU A 376 -6.44 -25.89 -10.04
C LEU A 376 -4.99 -26.06 -9.57
N PHE A 377 -4.52 -25.20 -8.65
CA PHE A 377 -3.11 -25.12 -8.22
C PHE A 377 -2.94 -25.25 -6.70
N VAL A 378 -3.86 -25.95 -6.04
CA VAL A 378 -3.89 -26.13 -4.57
C VAL A 378 -2.55 -26.62 -4.01
N LYS A 379 -1.88 -27.53 -4.73
CA LYS A 379 -0.58 -28.10 -4.29
C LYS A 379 0.53 -27.05 -4.30
N GLU A 380 0.64 -26.29 -5.38
CA GLU A 380 1.63 -25.24 -5.64
C GLU A 380 1.40 -24.03 -4.75
N LEU A 381 0.14 -23.61 -4.60
CA LEU A 381 -0.30 -22.53 -3.71
C LEU A 381 -0.23 -22.91 -2.23
N LYS A 382 0.00 -24.18 -1.91
CA LYS A 382 0.13 -24.68 -0.54
C LYS A 382 -1.13 -24.47 0.31
N THR A 383 -2.28 -24.35 -0.34
CA THR A 383 -3.61 -24.38 0.27
C THR A 383 -4.16 -25.81 0.21
N ASN A 384 -5.27 -26.10 0.89
CA ASN A 384 -6.00 -27.36 0.81
C ASN A 384 -7.51 -27.05 0.69
N ASP A 385 -8.33 -28.04 0.34
CA ASP A 385 -9.78 -28.01 0.55
C ASP A 385 -10.58 -26.92 -0.20
N MET A 386 -9.99 -26.32 -1.25
CA MET A 386 -10.73 -25.48 -2.19
C MET A 386 -11.70 -26.31 -3.03
N ILE A 387 -12.92 -25.80 -3.18
CA ILE A 387 -13.99 -26.45 -3.92
C ILE A 387 -14.18 -25.70 -5.24
N TYR A 388 -13.96 -26.39 -6.37
CA TYR A 388 -14.25 -25.83 -7.69
C TYR A 388 -15.76 -25.60 -7.85
N VAL A 389 -16.15 -24.45 -8.38
CA VAL A 389 -17.55 -24.09 -8.64
C VAL A 389 -17.87 -24.40 -10.10
N ASP A 390 -18.67 -25.45 -10.33
CA ASP A 390 -19.18 -25.82 -11.66
C ASP A 390 -20.17 -24.78 -12.21
N GLY A 391 -20.49 -24.84 -13.50
CA GLY A 391 -21.51 -23.98 -14.14
C GLY A 391 -21.04 -22.55 -14.46
N LEU A 392 -19.84 -22.16 -14.03
CA LEU A 392 -19.28 -20.83 -14.24
C LEU A 392 -18.70 -20.68 -15.67
N ALA A 393 -19.21 -19.70 -16.42
CA ALA A 393 -18.59 -19.28 -17.69
C ALA A 393 -18.44 -17.75 -17.73
N ILE A 394 -17.20 -17.27 -17.66
CA ILE A 394 -16.93 -15.85 -17.40
C ILE A 394 -15.57 -15.43 -17.96
N LYS A 395 -15.43 -14.16 -18.30
CA LYS A 395 -14.14 -13.52 -18.56
C LYS A 395 -13.86 -12.39 -17.59
N LEU A 396 -12.58 -12.21 -17.28
CA LEU A 396 -12.05 -11.09 -16.51
C LEU A 396 -10.98 -10.39 -17.32
N TYR A 397 -11.13 -9.08 -17.49
CA TYR A 397 -10.19 -8.22 -18.17
C TYR A 397 -9.51 -7.32 -17.15
N TYR A 398 -8.18 -7.26 -17.20
CA TYR A 398 -7.39 -6.42 -16.29
C TYR A 398 -6.10 -5.95 -16.96
N PHE A 399 -5.66 -4.75 -16.59
CA PHE A 399 -4.41 -4.16 -17.04
C PHE A 399 -3.38 -4.21 -15.91
N LEU A 400 -2.21 -4.79 -16.20
CA LEU A 400 -1.16 -4.98 -15.20
C LEU A 400 0.21 -4.93 -15.88
N ASN A 401 1.13 -4.13 -15.33
CA ASN A 401 2.51 -3.98 -15.79
C ASN A 401 2.62 -3.63 -17.30
N GLY A 402 1.78 -2.70 -17.77
CA GLY A 402 1.80 -2.25 -19.17
C GLY A 402 1.10 -3.22 -20.15
N LYS A 403 0.40 -4.24 -19.66
CA LYS A 403 -0.19 -5.31 -20.47
C LYS A 403 -1.65 -5.54 -20.12
N LEU A 404 -2.46 -5.75 -21.14
CA LEU A 404 -3.86 -6.13 -21.02
C LEU A 404 -4.00 -7.66 -21.07
N PHE A 405 -4.63 -8.23 -20.05
CA PHE A 405 -4.87 -9.66 -19.94
C PHE A 405 -6.37 -9.97 -19.94
N CYS A 406 -6.73 -11.14 -20.46
CA CYS A 406 -8.04 -11.74 -20.27
C CYS A 406 -7.89 -13.17 -19.74
N ILE A 407 -8.52 -13.45 -18.61
CA ILE A 407 -8.72 -14.82 -18.13
C ILE A 407 -10.15 -15.22 -18.48
N LYS A 408 -10.30 -16.45 -18.98
CA LYS A 408 -11.58 -17.01 -19.40
C LYS A 408 -11.79 -18.37 -18.73
N ILE A 409 -12.96 -18.55 -18.13
CA ILE A 409 -13.47 -19.84 -17.67
C ILE A 409 -14.59 -20.26 -18.61
N LEU A 410 -14.49 -21.45 -19.20
CA LEU A 410 -15.53 -22.03 -20.06
C LEU A 410 -15.46 -23.55 -19.98
N LYS A 411 -16.59 -24.23 -19.76
CA LYS A 411 -16.67 -25.70 -19.68
C LYS A 411 -15.65 -26.31 -18.70
N ASN A 412 -15.49 -25.69 -17.53
CA ASN A 412 -14.52 -26.06 -16.50
C ASN A 412 -13.04 -25.95 -16.91
N GLU A 413 -12.73 -25.33 -18.06
CA GLU A 413 -11.37 -25.00 -18.46
C GLU A 413 -11.06 -23.53 -18.15
N VAL A 414 -9.89 -23.30 -17.54
CA VAL A 414 -9.39 -21.95 -17.24
C VAL A 414 -8.24 -21.64 -18.20
N SER A 415 -8.40 -20.56 -18.95
CA SER A 415 -7.45 -20.12 -19.97
C SER A 415 -7.13 -18.64 -19.83
N ILE A 416 -5.97 -18.23 -20.31
CA ILE A 416 -5.48 -16.85 -20.28
C ILE A 416 -4.98 -16.44 -21.66
N SER A 417 -5.21 -15.18 -22.02
CA SER A 417 -4.63 -14.51 -23.19
C SER A 417 -4.06 -13.15 -22.79
N GLU A 418 -2.94 -12.79 -23.41
CA GLU A 418 -2.34 -11.45 -23.34
C GLU A 418 -2.65 -10.76 -24.67
N PHE A 419 -3.19 -9.53 -24.61
CA PHE A 419 -3.52 -8.76 -25.80
C PHE A 419 -2.24 -8.19 -26.42
N LYS A 420 -2.20 -8.17 -27.75
CA LYS A 420 -1.13 -7.49 -28.49
C LYS A 420 -1.46 -6.02 -28.55
N VAL A 421 -0.46 -5.18 -28.37
CA VAL A 421 -0.63 -3.73 -28.40
C VAL A 421 -0.05 -3.13 -29.69
N ASP A 422 -0.67 -2.06 -30.19
CA ASP A 422 -0.14 -1.27 -31.29
C ASP A 422 1.11 -0.46 -30.88
N SER A 423 1.79 0.14 -31.86
CA SER A 423 3.01 0.92 -31.62
C SER A 423 2.80 2.13 -30.71
N ASN A 424 1.57 2.65 -30.64
CA ASN A 424 1.23 3.84 -29.87
C ASN A 424 0.63 3.49 -28.49
N ASN A 425 0.57 2.21 -28.13
CA ASN A 425 0.01 1.69 -26.89
C ASN A 425 -1.49 1.99 -26.64
N LYS A 426 -2.23 2.45 -27.66
CA LYS A 426 -3.64 2.86 -27.56
C LYS A 426 -4.61 1.79 -28.02
N ILE A 427 -4.16 0.81 -28.80
CA ILE A 427 -5.04 -0.22 -29.37
C ILE A 427 -4.52 -1.60 -29.01
N TYR A 428 -5.39 -2.41 -28.44
CA TYR A 428 -5.11 -3.75 -27.96
C TYR A 428 -5.95 -4.76 -28.73
N TYR A 429 -5.27 -5.59 -29.50
CA TYR A 429 -5.88 -6.62 -30.33
C TYR A 429 -5.92 -7.94 -29.57
N SER A 430 -7.06 -8.63 -29.62
CA SER A 430 -7.15 -9.98 -29.05
C SER A 430 -6.12 -10.88 -29.73
N GLY A 431 -5.17 -11.40 -28.97
CA GLY A 431 -4.43 -12.57 -29.41
C GLY A 431 -5.40 -13.74 -29.41
N ASP A 432 -5.79 -14.24 -30.58
CA ASP A 432 -6.78 -15.33 -30.74
C ASP A 432 -6.42 -16.63 -29.97
N ILE A 433 -5.22 -16.73 -29.43
CA ILE A 433 -4.70 -17.93 -28.76
C ILE A 433 -4.89 -17.80 -27.25
N PHE A 434 -6.07 -18.20 -26.77
CA PHE A 434 -6.23 -18.59 -25.37
C PHE A 434 -5.42 -19.86 -25.11
N ARG A 435 -4.52 -19.82 -24.12
CA ARG A 435 -3.82 -21.01 -23.64
C ARG A 435 -4.30 -21.38 -22.23
N PRO A 436 -4.19 -22.66 -21.83
CA PRO A 436 -4.42 -23.04 -20.44
C PRO A 436 -3.57 -22.20 -19.48
N ILE A 437 -4.17 -21.80 -18.36
CA ILE A 437 -3.45 -21.12 -17.31
C ILE A 437 -2.40 -22.06 -16.70
N THR A 438 -1.25 -21.51 -16.32
CA THR A 438 -0.14 -22.23 -15.70
C THR A 438 0.23 -21.57 -14.37
N PHE A 439 0.96 -22.28 -13.51
CA PHE A 439 1.36 -21.71 -12.22
C PHE A 439 2.23 -20.45 -12.36
N SER A 440 3.03 -20.32 -13.43
CA SER A 440 3.81 -19.10 -13.69
C SER A 440 2.95 -17.86 -13.94
N ASP A 441 1.69 -18.02 -14.35
CA ASP A 441 0.81 -16.87 -14.60
C ASP A 441 0.41 -16.13 -13.34
N PHE A 442 0.52 -16.76 -12.16
CA PHE A 442 0.27 -16.11 -10.89
C PHE A 442 1.23 -14.93 -10.61
N SER A 443 2.41 -14.87 -11.24
CA SER A 443 3.27 -13.69 -11.14
C SER A 443 2.74 -12.47 -11.92
N ASN A 444 1.83 -12.70 -12.86
CA ASN A 444 1.13 -11.68 -13.65
C ASN A 444 -0.34 -11.52 -13.19
N LEU A 445 -0.63 -11.94 -11.95
CA LEU A 445 -1.88 -11.66 -11.26
C LEU A 445 -1.66 -10.59 -10.19
N PHE A 446 -2.77 -10.19 -9.58
CA PHE A 446 -2.85 -9.30 -8.44
C PHE A 446 -3.45 -10.05 -7.24
N TYR A 447 -3.27 -9.52 -6.04
CA TYR A 447 -3.89 -10.07 -4.84
C TYR A 447 -5.13 -9.26 -4.45
N THR A 448 -6.26 -9.92 -4.18
CA THR A 448 -7.48 -9.23 -3.75
C THR A 448 -7.69 -9.27 -2.24
N VAL A 449 -7.95 -8.11 -1.65
CA VAL A 449 -8.45 -7.95 -0.27
C VAL A 449 -9.87 -7.43 -0.34
N ALA A 450 -10.86 -8.29 -0.10
CA ALA A 450 -12.26 -7.91 -0.05
C ALA A 450 -12.71 -7.69 1.40
N VAL A 451 -13.32 -6.54 1.67
CA VAL A 451 -13.83 -6.16 2.98
C VAL A 451 -15.36 -6.06 2.92
N ASN A 452 -16.05 -6.90 3.67
CA ASN A 452 -17.52 -6.90 3.77
C ASN A 452 -17.94 -7.21 5.22
N TYR A 453 -18.53 -6.22 5.89
CA TYR A 453 -19.09 -6.35 7.23
C TYR A 453 -20.61 -6.57 7.25
N SER A 454 -21.23 -6.77 6.09
CA SER A 454 -22.66 -7.09 5.98
C SER A 454 -22.92 -8.51 6.49
N HIS A 455 -23.64 -8.61 7.61
CA HIS A 455 -23.82 -9.88 8.32
C HIS A 455 -24.62 -10.91 7.52
N TYR A 456 -25.49 -10.46 6.61
CA TYR A 456 -26.36 -11.32 5.81
C TYR A 456 -25.76 -11.71 4.44
N ALA A 457 -24.59 -11.18 4.08
CA ALA A 457 -23.88 -11.53 2.85
C ALA A 457 -22.94 -12.75 3.03
N LEU A 458 -22.42 -13.31 1.94
CA LEU A 458 -21.27 -14.24 1.92
C LEU A 458 -21.33 -15.38 2.97
N ASN A 459 -22.51 -15.98 3.15
CA ASN A 459 -22.72 -17.03 4.14
C ASN A 459 -22.40 -18.41 3.54
N ASN A 460 -21.35 -19.05 4.04
CA ASN A 460 -20.94 -20.38 3.58
C ASN A 460 -21.94 -21.49 3.96
N SER A 461 -22.74 -21.32 5.02
CA SER A 461 -23.73 -22.32 5.46
C SER A 461 -24.95 -22.45 4.55
N TRP A 462 -25.14 -21.55 3.59
CA TRP A 462 -26.26 -21.55 2.64
C TRP A 462 -25.90 -22.21 1.29
N GLY A 463 -25.09 -23.26 1.32
CA GLY A 463 -24.63 -23.96 0.10
C GLY A 463 -23.47 -23.27 -0.62
N ASN A 464 -22.74 -22.37 0.07
CA ASN A 464 -21.56 -21.68 -0.47
C ASN A 464 -20.27 -22.18 0.17
N ASP A 465 -20.10 -23.50 0.27
CA ASP A 465 -18.93 -24.11 0.94
C ASP A 465 -17.59 -23.68 0.32
N TRP A 466 -17.59 -23.31 -0.96
CA TRP A 466 -16.43 -22.78 -1.68
C TRP A 466 -15.86 -21.48 -1.06
N LEU A 467 -16.65 -20.71 -0.31
CA LEU A 467 -16.19 -19.49 0.35
C LEU A 467 -15.24 -19.75 1.52
N LYS A 468 -15.30 -20.94 2.13
CA LYS A 468 -14.68 -21.25 3.42
C LYS A 468 -13.18 -20.93 3.46
N GLU A 469 -12.46 -21.34 2.43
CA GLU A 469 -11.00 -21.17 2.35
C GLU A 469 -10.59 -19.72 2.03
N LEU A 470 -11.51 -18.89 1.53
CA LEU A 470 -11.27 -17.48 1.20
C LEU A 470 -11.29 -16.55 2.42
N PHE A 471 -11.79 -17.02 3.58
CA PHE A 471 -11.85 -16.22 4.81
C PHE A 471 -10.55 -16.23 5.64
N HIS A 472 -9.51 -16.93 5.17
CA HIS A 472 -8.24 -16.99 5.89
C HIS A 472 -7.02 -17.01 4.97
N LYS A 473 -5.87 -16.74 5.58
CA LYS A 473 -4.55 -16.56 4.92
C LYS A 473 -3.52 -17.56 5.44
N ASN A 474 -3.98 -18.76 5.78
CA ASN A 474 -3.13 -19.82 6.35
C ASN A 474 -2.10 -20.36 5.33
N ASP A 475 -2.35 -20.10 4.05
CA ASP A 475 -1.47 -20.36 2.91
C ASP A 475 -0.33 -19.33 2.75
N ALA A 476 -0.29 -18.30 3.60
CA ALA A 476 0.64 -17.17 3.52
C ALA A 476 0.45 -16.29 2.27
N TYR A 477 -0.80 -15.90 1.98
CA TYR A 477 -1.17 -15.00 0.88
C TYR A 477 -0.81 -15.59 -0.49
N GLN A 478 -1.07 -16.89 -0.71
CA GLN A 478 -0.81 -17.53 -2.00
C GLN A 478 -2.06 -17.56 -2.87
N THR A 479 -3.22 -17.86 -2.29
CA THR A 479 -4.52 -17.65 -2.92
C THR A 479 -4.72 -16.16 -3.17
N PRO A 480 -4.88 -15.67 -4.41
CA PRO A 480 -4.94 -14.24 -4.74
C PRO A 480 -6.26 -13.55 -4.33
N LEU A 481 -6.89 -14.01 -3.24
CA LEU A 481 -8.10 -13.43 -2.67
C LEU A 481 -8.17 -13.77 -1.17
N VAL A 482 -8.48 -12.77 -0.34
CA VAL A 482 -8.97 -12.95 1.03
C VAL A 482 -10.20 -12.09 1.25
N ILE A 483 -11.21 -12.66 1.91
CA ILE A 483 -12.41 -11.96 2.36
C ILE A 483 -12.27 -11.70 3.86
N ASN A 484 -12.44 -10.45 4.27
CA ASN A 484 -12.33 -9.98 5.65
C ASN A 484 -13.64 -9.29 6.09
N PRO A 485 -14.11 -9.50 7.33
CA PRO A 485 -13.54 -10.34 8.39
C PRO A 485 -13.77 -11.85 8.13
N MET A 486 -13.06 -12.68 8.89
CA MET A 486 -13.23 -14.13 8.85
C MET A 486 -14.65 -14.51 9.29
N ARG A 487 -15.31 -15.37 8.51
CA ARG A 487 -16.60 -15.97 8.86
C ARG A 487 -16.44 -17.45 9.18
N THR A 488 -17.17 -17.92 10.19
CA THR A 488 -17.30 -19.35 10.51
C THR A 488 -18.78 -19.69 10.52
N ASP A 489 -19.20 -20.53 9.58
CA ASP A 489 -20.62 -20.89 9.37
C ASP A 489 -21.51 -19.64 9.21
N GLY A 490 -21.03 -18.70 8.39
CA GLY A 490 -21.66 -17.39 8.14
C GLY A 490 -21.45 -16.35 9.23
N ASN A 491 -21.00 -16.75 10.43
CA ASN A 491 -20.94 -15.87 11.58
C ASN A 491 -19.60 -15.12 11.68
N ILE A 492 -19.68 -13.83 11.99
CA ILE A 492 -18.54 -13.02 12.40
C ILE A 492 -18.48 -13.03 13.93
N ASP A 493 -17.40 -13.58 14.50
CA ASP A 493 -17.13 -13.42 15.93
C ASP A 493 -16.54 -12.03 16.18
N ILE A 494 -17.40 -11.10 16.57
CA ILE A 494 -17.00 -9.70 16.79
C ILE A 494 -15.99 -9.54 17.92
N ASN A 495 -15.99 -10.43 18.92
CA ASN A 495 -15.05 -10.34 20.04
C ASN A 495 -13.65 -10.75 19.58
N ILE A 496 -13.54 -11.80 18.78
CA ILE A 496 -12.28 -12.18 18.14
C ILE A 496 -11.81 -11.07 17.20
N GLU A 497 -12.70 -10.51 16.39
CA GLU A 497 -12.34 -9.44 15.46
C GLU A 497 -11.89 -8.17 16.19
N ASN A 498 -12.52 -7.77 17.30
CA ASN A 498 -12.07 -6.67 18.16
C ASN A 498 -10.63 -6.88 18.65
N GLU A 499 -10.32 -8.08 19.14
CA GLU A 499 -8.96 -8.42 19.62
C GLU A 499 -7.94 -8.41 18.46
N LEU A 500 -8.34 -8.85 17.27
CA LEU A 500 -7.49 -8.81 16.08
C LEU A 500 -7.26 -7.39 15.60
N VAL A 501 -8.29 -6.55 15.54
CA VAL A 501 -8.19 -5.15 15.11
C VAL A 501 -7.32 -4.34 16.07
N LYS A 502 -7.46 -4.51 17.39
CA LYS A 502 -6.54 -3.88 18.36
C LYS A 502 -5.08 -4.25 18.07
N GLN A 503 -4.80 -5.52 17.76
CA GLN A 503 -3.45 -5.96 17.39
C GLN A 503 -2.97 -5.37 16.05
N ARG A 504 -3.86 -5.27 15.04
CA ARG A 504 -3.55 -4.67 13.74
C ARG A 504 -3.29 -3.17 13.87
N LEU A 505 -4.11 -2.47 14.65
CA LEU A 505 -3.97 -1.05 14.95
C LEU A 505 -2.63 -0.78 15.64
N ILE A 506 -2.31 -1.53 16.69
CA ILE A 506 -0.98 -1.48 17.33
C ILE A 506 0.11 -1.73 16.27
N ALA A 507 -0.07 -2.68 15.37
CA ALA A 507 0.91 -2.92 14.32
C ALA A 507 1.13 -1.73 13.38
N ASN A 508 0.06 -1.00 13.07
CA ASN A 508 0.10 0.19 12.21
C ASN A 508 0.77 1.37 12.93
N LEU A 509 0.47 1.59 14.21
CA LEU A 509 1.06 2.68 15.03
C LEU A 509 2.59 2.65 15.08
N PHE A 510 3.18 1.45 14.98
CA PHE A 510 4.63 1.22 15.13
C PHE A 510 5.32 0.85 13.80
N GLN A 511 4.79 1.27 12.65
CA GLN A 511 5.46 1.02 11.35
C GLN A 511 6.62 1.98 11.03
N GLU A 512 6.57 3.24 11.47
CA GLU A 512 7.61 4.25 11.16
C GLU A 512 8.42 4.73 12.38
N GLN A 513 9.58 5.35 12.10
CA GLN A 513 10.26 6.23 13.06
C GLN A 513 9.32 7.42 13.32
N PHE A 514 9.00 7.68 14.58
CA PHE A 514 8.12 8.79 14.97
C PHE A 514 8.78 10.12 14.56
N ASP A 515 8.40 10.66 13.42
CA ASP A 515 8.45 12.11 13.16
C ASP A 515 7.17 12.75 13.71
N ASP A 516 7.24 14.04 14.05
CA ASP A 516 6.19 14.84 14.74
C ASP A 516 4.82 14.91 14.00
N GLN A 517 4.59 14.13 12.94
CA GLN A 517 3.37 14.07 12.13
C GLN A 517 2.86 12.63 11.89
N ASN A 518 2.92 11.74 12.88
CA ASN A 518 2.45 10.35 12.73
C ASN A 518 0.91 10.26 12.64
N PHE A 519 0.37 10.44 11.44
CA PHE A 519 -1.07 10.37 11.15
C PHE A 519 -1.69 9.01 11.54
N LEU A 520 -0.92 7.93 11.59
CA LEU A 520 -1.43 6.61 12.03
C LEU A 520 -1.81 6.58 13.51
N VAL A 521 -1.32 7.54 14.31
CA VAL A 521 -1.75 7.75 15.70
C VAL A 521 -3.16 8.33 15.76
N GLN A 522 -3.58 9.08 14.75
CA GLN A 522 -4.96 9.56 14.62
C GLN A 522 -5.84 8.45 14.05
N VAL A 523 -6.68 7.87 14.90
CA VAL A 523 -7.51 6.70 14.56
C VAL A 523 -8.92 7.07 14.13
N THR A 524 -9.39 8.26 14.53
CA THR A 524 -10.63 8.87 14.08
C THR A 524 -10.40 10.38 13.88
N GLU A 525 -11.39 11.10 13.37
CA GLU A 525 -11.30 12.56 13.22
C GLU A 525 -10.97 13.28 14.54
N PHE A 526 -11.49 12.78 15.67
CA PHE A 526 -11.45 13.47 16.96
C PHE A 526 -10.55 12.81 18.00
N GLN A 527 -9.99 11.63 17.70
CA GLN A 527 -9.25 10.83 18.68
C GLN A 527 -7.93 10.32 18.12
N LYS A 528 -6.91 10.43 18.98
CA LYS A 528 -5.58 9.91 18.75
C LYS A 528 -5.23 8.86 19.81
N VAL A 529 -4.40 7.90 19.47
CA VAL A 529 -3.87 6.94 20.45
C VAL A 529 -2.81 7.64 21.29
N SER A 530 -3.01 7.66 22.60
CA SER A 530 -2.07 8.30 23.53
C SER A 530 -1.19 7.26 24.23
N GLN A 531 -1.84 6.23 24.79
CA GLN A 531 -1.16 5.20 25.56
C GLN A 531 -1.67 3.80 25.21
N ILE A 532 -0.80 2.81 25.36
CA ILE A 532 -1.16 1.40 25.28
C ILE A 532 -0.85 0.74 26.62
N HIS A 533 -1.87 0.20 27.25
CA HIS A 533 -1.80 -0.49 28.52
C HIS A 533 -1.74 -1.99 28.26
N PHE A 534 -0.72 -2.66 28.77
CA PHE A 534 -0.53 -4.10 28.63
C PHE A 534 -0.71 -4.76 29.99
N GLU A 535 -1.62 -5.71 30.07
CA GLU A 535 -1.88 -6.50 31.28
C GLU A 535 -1.49 -7.96 31.06
N PHE A 536 -0.65 -8.48 31.96
CA PHE A 536 -0.16 -9.85 31.93
C PHE A 536 -1.31 -10.83 32.15
N TYR A 537 -1.35 -11.90 31.35
CA TYR A 537 -2.23 -13.02 31.59
C TYR A 537 -1.53 -14.34 31.29
N THR A 538 -1.99 -15.41 31.93
CA THR A 538 -1.50 -16.76 31.67
C THR A 538 -2.27 -17.37 30.50
N ARG A 539 -1.56 -17.91 29.51
CA ARG A 539 -2.21 -18.53 28.35
C ARG A 539 -2.61 -19.97 28.64
N ASN A 540 -3.71 -20.37 28.02
CA ASN A 540 -4.08 -21.78 27.95
C ASN A 540 -3.32 -22.47 26.80
N TYR A 541 -2.58 -23.52 27.15
CA TYR A 541 -1.83 -24.35 26.20
C TYR A 541 -2.49 -25.71 25.97
N SER A 542 -2.19 -26.37 24.85
CA SER A 542 -2.70 -27.72 24.60
C SER A 542 -2.18 -28.71 25.65
N LYS A 543 -2.98 -29.74 25.98
CA LYS A 543 -2.59 -30.80 26.94
C LYS A 543 -1.22 -31.42 26.60
N THR A 544 -0.97 -31.66 25.31
CA THR A 544 0.31 -32.20 24.81
C THR A 544 1.47 -31.25 25.05
N LEU A 545 1.28 -29.95 24.82
CA LEU A 545 2.31 -28.95 25.07
C LEU A 545 2.58 -28.80 26.57
N ILE A 546 1.54 -28.80 27.41
CA ILE A 546 1.68 -28.77 28.88
C ILE A 546 2.53 -29.96 29.35
N ALA A 547 2.26 -31.17 28.83
CA ALA A 547 3.06 -32.36 29.15
C ALA A 547 4.52 -32.23 28.71
N PHE A 548 4.81 -31.57 27.59
CA PHE A 548 6.17 -31.26 27.16
C PHE A 548 6.84 -30.21 28.06
N LEU A 549 6.14 -29.12 28.41
CA LEU A 549 6.67 -28.04 29.25
C LEU A 549 7.04 -28.53 30.67
N LYS A 550 6.37 -29.59 31.16
CA LYS A 550 6.70 -30.27 32.42
C LYS A 550 7.98 -31.13 32.34
N GLN A 551 8.44 -31.52 31.14
CA GLN A 551 9.67 -32.31 30.95
C GLN A 551 10.92 -31.42 31.07
N LYS A 552 11.36 -31.16 32.31
CA LYS A 552 12.48 -30.24 32.65
C LYS A 552 13.70 -30.40 31.74
N ARG A 553 14.20 -31.63 31.52
CA ARG A 553 15.40 -31.89 30.71
C ARG A 553 15.21 -31.50 29.24
N LYS A 554 14.13 -31.95 28.59
CA LYS A 554 13.87 -31.66 27.16
C LYS A 554 13.54 -30.19 26.92
N ARG A 555 12.74 -29.59 27.82
CA ARG A 555 12.45 -28.15 27.79
C ARG A 555 13.75 -27.34 27.88
N LYS A 556 14.63 -27.65 28.83
CA LYS A 556 15.92 -26.98 29.00
C LYS A 556 16.77 -27.08 27.74
N THR A 557 16.92 -28.28 27.16
CA THR A 557 17.70 -28.48 25.93
C THR A 557 17.20 -27.61 24.76
N LEU A 558 15.88 -27.48 24.57
CA LEU A 558 15.33 -26.64 23.51
C LEU A 558 15.54 -25.15 23.82
N LEU A 559 15.32 -24.71 25.06
CA LEU A 559 15.55 -23.32 25.48
C LEU A 559 17.01 -22.91 25.34
N ASP A 560 17.97 -23.75 25.78
CA ASP A 560 19.40 -23.47 25.64
C ASP A 560 19.79 -23.25 24.17
N LEU A 561 19.20 -24.04 23.26
CA LEU A 561 19.42 -23.90 21.83
C LEU A 561 18.79 -22.62 21.26
N ILE A 562 17.60 -22.24 21.72
CA ILE A 562 16.96 -20.98 21.35
C ILE A 562 17.82 -19.80 21.82
N TYR A 563 18.22 -19.80 23.09
CA TYR A 563 18.99 -18.71 23.70
C TYR A 563 20.32 -18.52 22.98
N SER A 564 21.03 -19.61 22.68
CA SER A 564 22.27 -19.54 21.90
C SER A 564 22.04 -19.09 20.45
N THR A 565 21.00 -19.58 19.77
CA THR A 565 20.72 -19.24 18.36
C THR A 565 20.39 -17.75 18.18
N PHE A 566 19.62 -17.17 19.11
CA PHE A 566 19.15 -15.79 19.06
C PHE A 566 19.95 -14.83 19.95
N LYS A 567 21.03 -15.29 20.59
CA LYS A 567 21.88 -14.51 21.49
C LYS A 567 21.09 -13.84 22.64
N ILE A 568 20.22 -14.60 23.29
CA ILE A 568 19.46 -14.14 24.46
C ILE A 568 20.38 -14.27 25.69
N PRO A 569 20.56 -13.19 26.51
CA PRO A 569 21.38 -13.26 27.70
C PRO A 569 20.81 -14.26 28.72
N GLN A 570 21.71 -14.95 29.44
CA GLN A 570 21.34 -15.88 30.52
C GLN A 570 21.64 -15.23 31.87
N THR A 571 20.63 -14.63 32.49
CA THR A 571 20.72 -13.98 33.80
C THR A 571 20.14 -14.92 34.89
N PRO A 572 20.94 -15.38 35.87
CA PRO A 572 20.53 -16.42 36.83
C PRO A 572 19.41 -16.04 37.82
N GLU A 573 19.27 -14.76 38.19
CA GLU A 573 18.23 -14.28 39.12
C GLU A 573 16.83 -14.20 38.46
N GLU A 574 16.77 -14.18 37.13
CA GLU A 574 15.58 -13.77 36.36
C GLU A 574 14.74 -14.96 35.83
N ILE A 575 15.28 -16.18 35.84
CA ILE A 575 14.60 -17.40 35.36
C ILE A 575 13.40 -17.79 36.24
N LYS A 576 13.30 -17.21 37.45
CA LYS A 576 12.19 -17.45 38.39
C LYS A 576 10.99 -16.51 38.21
N ASN A 577 11.11 -15.44 37.41
CA ASN A 577 10.00 -14.53 37.16
C ASN A 577 8.89 -15.25 36.37
N VAL A 578 7.64 -15.19 36.88
CA VAL A 578 6.48 -15.86 36.27
C VAL A 578 6.24 -15.41 34.83
N ILE A 579 6.42 -14.12 34.53
CA ILE A 579 6.27 -13.53 33.19
C ILE A 579 7.34 -14.08 32.24
N VAL A 580 8.58 -14.23 32.72
CA VAL A 580 9.68 -14.82 31.92
C VAL A 580 9.39 -16.28 31.61
N ILE A 581 8.94 -17.05 32.60
CA ILE A 581 8.54 -18.45 32.45
C ILE A 581 7.41 -18.57 31.42
N GLU A 582 6.41 -17.69 31.51
CA GLU A 582 5.28 -17.70 30.60
C GLU A 582 5.66 -17.29 29.18
N ASN A 583 6.56 -16.31 29.02
CA ASN A 583 7.11 -15.97 27.70
C ASN A 583 7.90 -17.14 27.09
N GLN A 584 8.68 -17.88 27.88
CA GLN A 584 9.36 -19.10 27.40
C GLN A 584 8.35 -20.17 26.94
N ASN A 585 7.27 -20.36 27.69
CA ASN A 585 6.20 -21.30 27.32
C ASN A 585 5.56 -20.89 25.99
N TYR A 586 5.22 -19.60 25.86
CA TYR A 586 4.64 -19.04 24.64
C TYR A 586 5.61 -19.13 23.44
N LEU A 587 6.91 -18.91 23.64
CA LEU A 587 7.91 -19.03 22.60
C LEU A 587 7.94 -20.46 22.01
N ILE A 588 7.93 -21.48 22.87
CA ILE A 588 7.84 -22.89 22.45
C ILE A 588 6.51 -23.16 21.77
N HIS A 589 5.40 -22.68 22.34
CA HIS A 589 4.07 -22.80 21.73
C HIS A 589 4.06 -22.25 20.30
N LYS A 590 4.61 -21.05 20.11
CA LYS A 590 4.62 -20.36 18.82
C LYS A 590 5.50 -21.09 17.81
N LEU A 591 6.65 -21.63 18.21
CA LEU A 591 7.47 -22.49 17.35
C LEU A 591 6.71 -23.74 16.89
N VAL A 592 5.96 -24.41 17.78
CA VAL A 592 5.11 -25.56 17.43
C VAL A 592 3.99 -25.12 16.48
N LYS A 593 3.33 -24.00 16.77
CA LYS A 593 2.24 -23.45 15.94
C LYS A 593 2.73 -23.12 14.53
N ILE A 594 3.88 -22.46 14.39
CA ILE A 594 4.46 -22.14 13.08
C ILE A 594 4.76 -23.41 12.31
N ALA A 595 5.41 -24.40 12.94
CA ALA A 595 5.71 -25.68 12.29
C ALA A 595 4.44 -26.44 11.87
N ARG A 596 3.37 -26.36 12.65
CA ARG A 596 2.10 -27.05 12.36
C ARG A 596 1.32 -26.40 11.22
N VAL A 597 1.22 -25.07 11.24
CA VAL A 597 0.32 -24.32 10.35
C VAL A 597 0.94 -24.07 8.98
N TYR A 598 2.21 -23.70 8.93
CA TYR A 598 2.83 -23.26 7.68
C TYR A 598 3.60 -24.40 7.01
N LYS A 599 3.21 -24.75 5.78
CA LYS A 599 3.73 -25.90 5.01
C LYS A 599 5.26 -25.93 4.90
N ASN A 600 5.91 -24.78 4.72
CA ASN A 600 7.38 -24.65 4.66
C ASN A 600 8.10 -25.17 5.92
N TYR A 601 7.41 -25.13 7.07
CA TYR A 601 7.93 -25.56 8.36
C TYR A 601 7.38 -26.92 8.84
N PHE A 602 6.38 -27.47 8.13
CA PHE A 602 5.72 -28.74 8.47
C PHE A 602 6.69 -29.92 8.59
N LYS A 603 7.79 -29.91 7.82
CA LYS A 603 8.85 -30.92 7.94
C LYS A 603 9.47 -31.03 9.34
N TYR A 604 9.36 -29.99 10.18
CA TYR A 604 9.84 -29.98 11.55
C TYR A 604 8.76 -30.34 12.59
N PHE A 605 7.50 -30.45 12.17
CA PHE A 605 6.38 -30.85 13.01
C PHE A 605 6.21 -32.38 13.03
N ASN A 606 5.77 -32.92 14.17
CA ASN A 606 5.40 -34.32 14.34
C ASN A 606 3.89 -34.41 14.59
N PRO A 607 3.10 -34.83 13.57
CA PRO A 607 1.65 -34.94 13.70
C PRO A 607 1.20 -35.91 14.79
N LYS A 608 1.94 -37.00 15.03
CA LYS A 608 1.57 -38.02 16.02
C LYS A 608 1.63 -37.49 17.45
N THR A 609 2.62 -36.64 17.74
CA THR A 609 2.81 -36.08 19.08
C THR A 609 2.22 -34.69 19.24
N GLY A 610 1.86 -34.02 18.14
CA GLY A 610 1.44 -32.62 18.13
C GLY A 610 2.55 -31.65 18.55
N LEU A 611 3.82 -32.03 18.38
CA LEU A 611 5.00 -31.28 18.84
C LEU A 611 6.08 -31.23 17.74
N LEU A 612 7.19 -30.54 17.99
CA LEU A 612 8.33 -30.55 17.08
C LEU A 612 9.02 -31.93 17.06
N LYS A 613 9.64 -32.29 15.93
CA LYS A 613 10.43 -33.51 15.78
C LYS A 613 11.63 -33.48 16.74
N ASN A 614 11.63 -34.43 17.69
CA ASN A 614 12.52 -34.41 18.85
C ASN A 614 13.94 -34.92 18.52
N SER A 615 14.78 -34.04 17.97
CA SER A 615 16.23 -34.26 17.83
C SER A 615 16.98 -32.92 17.81
N LYS A 616 18.19 -32.87 18.36
CA LYS A 616 19.02 -31.65 18.38
C LYS A 616 19.21 -31.07 16.97
N THR A 617 19.50 -31.92 15.98
CA THR A 617 19.68 -31.53 14.58
C THR A 617 18.42 -30.89 13.98
N ASN A 618 17.23 -31.49 14.17
CA ASN A 618 15.98 -30.91 13.70
C ASN A 618 15.69 -29.55 14.35
N TYR A 619 15.92 -29.42 15.67
CA TYR A 619 15.77 -28.13 16.34
C TYR A 619 16.73 -27.08 15.77
N SER A 620 18.02 -27.40 15.60
CA SER A 620 19.01 -26.46 15.05
C SER A 620 18.66 -26.03 13.63
N ASN A 621 18.30 -26.97 12.76
CA ASN A 621 17.90 -26.66 11.38
C ASN A 621 16.63 -25.80 11.33
N TYR A 622 15.65 -26.09 12.19
CA TYR A 622 14.43 -25.32 12.25
C TYR A 622 14.69 -23.89 12.75
N LEU A 623 15.42 -23.73 13.85
CA LEU A 623 15.73 -22.41 14.42
C LEU A 623 16.59 -21.57 13.46
N ASN A 624 17.51 -22.18 12.72
CA ASN A 624 18.28 -21.49 11.69
C ASN A 624 17.41 -21.02 10.51
N ALA A 625 16.40 -21.80 10.12
CA ALA A 625 15.44 -21.39 9.10
C ALA A 625 14.60 -20.19 9.60
N ILE A 626 14.07 -20.29 10.83
CA ILE A 626 13.29 -19.21 11.46
C ILE A 626 14.12 -17.93 11.63
N LYS A 627 15.40 -18.04 12.01
CA LYS A 627 16.29 -16.89 12.18
C LYS A 627 16.45 -16.07 10.89
N LYS A 628 16.38 -16.72 9.73
CA LYS A 628 16.47 -16.10 8.40
C LYS A 628 15.11 -15.62 7.85
N ASP A 629 14.01 -15.99 8.48
CA ASP A 629 12.66 -15.59 8.06
C ASP A 629 12.22 -14.33 8.80
N PHE A 630 12.17 -13.21 8.07
CA PHE A 630 11.72 -11.90 8.57
C PHE A 630 10.28 -11.55 8.11
N SER A 631 9.51 -12.53 7.64
CA SER A 631 8.12 -12.34 7.27
C SER A 631 7.19 -12.21 8.48
N HIS A 632 5.94 -11.82 8.23
CA HIS A 632 4.88 -11.73 9.24
C HIS A 632 4.64 -13.05 10.02
N ILE A 633 5.06 -14.20 9.49
CA ILE A 633 4.96 -15.52 10.14
C ILE A 633 5.71 -15.54 11.49
N THR A 634 6.90 -14.95 11.52
CA THR A 634 7.81 -14.97 12.69
C THR A 634 7.66 -13.74 13.58
N TYR A 635 6.89 -12.75 13.18
CA TYR A 635 6.74 -11.47 13.86
C TYR A 635 6.43 -11.60 15.38
N LYS A 636 5.37 -12.35 15.74
CA LYS A 636 5.02 -12.62 17.15
C LYS A 636 6.05 -13.48 17.90
N LEU A 637 6.86 -14.26 17.18
CA LEU A 637 7.97 -15.02 17.78
C LEU A 637 9.14 -14.07 18.10
N ARG A 638 9.42 -13.12 17.20
CA ARG A 638 10.45 -12.09 17.37
C ARG A 638 10.11 -11.16 18.54
N GLN A 639 8.85 -10.76 18.72
CA GLN A 639 8.38 -10.08 19.94
C GLN A 639 8.81 -10.82 21.21
N SER A 640 8.53 -12.12 21.30
CA SER A 640 8.92 -12.92 22.45
C SER A 640 10.43 -13.02 22.64
N ILE A 641 11.18 -13.20 21.55
CA ILE A 641 12.65 -13.25 21.58
C ILE A 641 13.21 -11.92 22.07
N ASN A 642 12.78 -10.81 21.47
CA ASN A 642 13.24 -9.46 21.77
C ASN A 642 12.84 -9.04 23.19
N TYR A 643 11.67 -9.45 23.67
CA TYR A 643 11.26 -9.21 25.06
C TYR A 643 12.18 -9.94 26.05
N LEU A 644 12.71 -11.13 25.73
CA LEU A 644 13.73 -11.78 26.57
C LEU A 644 15.12 -11.19 26.37
N LYS A 645 15.43 -10.75 25.15
CA LYS A 645 16.77 -10.30 24.75
C LYS A 645 17.09 -8.89 25.24
N TYR A 646 16.14 -7.97 25.10
CA TYR A 646 16.28 -6.56 25.47
C TYR A 646 15.54 -6.32 26.80
N TYR A 647 16.02 -6.99 27.85
CA TYR A 647 15.37 -7.01 29.16
C TYR A 647 15.15 -5.60 29.73
N ASP A 648 16.13 -4.71 29.58
CA ASP A 648 16.12 -3.34 30.12
C ASP A 648 15.14 -2.39 29.41
N LEU A 649 14.67 -2.78 28.22
CA LEU A 649 13.84 -1.92 27.40
C LEU A 649 12.42 -1.83 27.95
N ILE A 650 11.81 -3.00 28.22
CA ILE A 650 10.46 -3.14 28.77
C ILE A 650 10.54 -3.98 30.04
N LYS A 651 10.17 -3.37 31.16
CA LYS A 651 10.15 -4.01 32.47
C LYS A 651 9.23 -5.25 32.47
N LYS A 652 9.61 -6.26 33.26
CA LYS A 652 8.86 -7.52 33.41
C LYS A 652 7.86 -7.40 34.56
N GLU A 653 6.91 -6.51 34.37
CA GLU A 653 5.85 -6.19 35.33
C GLU A 653 4.49 -6.69 34.83
N GLU A 654 3.56 -6.95 35.74
CA GLU A 654 2.22 -7.43 35.39
C GLU A 654 1.42 -6.40 34.59
N LYS A 655 1.67 -5.11 34.83
CA LYS A 655 1.06 -4.00 34.12
C LYS A 655 2.15 -3.13 33.51
N ILE A 656 2.08 -2.91 32.21
CA ILE A 656 3.04 -2.10 31.46
C ILE A 656 2.26 -1.01 30.74
N VAL A 657 2.59 0.25 31.01
CA VAL A 657 2.06 1.39 30.28
C VAL A 657 3.11 1.84 29.28
N LEU A 658 2.78 1.81 27.99
CA LEU A 658 3.61 2.37 26.93
C LEU A 658 2.98 3.68 26.46
N ASP A 659 3.62 4.78 26.84
CA ASP A 659 3.44 6.08 26.20
C ASP A 659 4.23 6.07 24.88
N LEU A 660 3.55 6.37 23.77
CA LEU A 660 4.13 6.22 22.42
C LEU A 660 5.31 7.18 22.20
N ASP A 661 5.17 8.43 22.65
CA ASP A 661 6.17 9.48 22.48
C ASP A 661 7.39 9.24 23.37
N TYR A 662 7.18 8.76 24.60
CA TYR A 662 8.27 8.39 25.50
C TYR A 662 8.98 7.12 25.02
N PHE A 663 8.24 6.11 24.57
CA PHE A 663 8.81 4.84 24.13
C PHE A 663 9.68 5.03 22.89
N SER A 664 9.24 5.87 21.94
CA SER A 664 10.02 6.23 20.76
C SER A 664 11.32 6.96 21.15
N LYS A 665 11.23 7.98 22.01
CA LYS A 665 12.40 8.71 22.54
C LYS A 665 13.37 7.81 23.28
N LYS A 666 12.88 6.85 24.08
CA LYS A 666 13.72 5.89 24.82
C LYS A 666 14.46 4.93 23.87
N LEU A 667 13.81 4.52 22.78
CA LEU A 667 14.39 3.64 21.76
C LEU A 667 15.43 4.33 20.90
N TYR A 668 15.19 5.58 20.49
CA TYR A 668 16.04 6.32 19.56
C TYR A 668 17.02 7.31 20.23
N GLY A 669 16.84 7.59 21.52
CA GLY A 669 17.67 8.51 22.32
C GLY A 669 18.92 7.91 22.97
N GLY A 670 19.35 6.70 22.60
CA GLY A 670 20.64 6.14 23.03
C GLY A 670 20.70 5.53 24.44
N TYR A 671 19.58 5.42 25.15
CA TYR A 671 19.52 4.95 26.55
C TYR A 671 19.58 3.42 26.74
N SER A 672 19.79 2.63 25.67
CA SER A 672 19.83 1.16 25.75
C SER A 672 21.21 0.59 25.37
N THR A 673 21.66 -0.40 26.14
CA THR A 673 22.94 -1.10 25.98
C THR A 673 23.10 -1.83 24.63
N ASN A 674 22.01 -2.01 23.87
CA ASN A 674 21.96 -2.69 22.56
C ASN A 674 21.44 -1.80 21.41
N PHE A 675 21.57 -0.48 21.55
CA PHE A 675 21.02 0.54 20.65
C PHE A 675 21.25 0.29 19.14
N LEU A 676 22.46 -0.14 18.74
CA LEU A 676 22.79 -0.39 17.33
C LEU A 676 22.02 -1.57 16.71
N GLU A 677 21.72 -2.61 17.50
CA GLU A 677 20.93 -3.75 17.03
C GLU A 677 19.43 -3.40 16.97
N LEU A 678 18.96 -2.61 17.95
CA LEU A 678 17.60 -2.08 18.01
C LEU A 678 17.27 -1.12 16.87
N LYS A 679 18.23 -0.29 16.42
CA LYS A 679 18.06 0.63 15.27
C LYS A 679 17.73 -0.07 13.94
N SER A 680 18.03 -1.37 13.84
CA SER A 680 17.74 -2.20 12.66
C SER A 680 16.52 -3.11 12.82
N THR A 681 15.89 -3.10 13.99
CA THR A 681 14.75 -3.96 14.32
C THR A 681 13.44 -3.16 14.16
N LYS A 682 12.40 -3.78 13.57
CA LYS A 682 11.09 -3.12 13.47
C LYS A 682 10.51 -2.88 14.86
N LEU A 683 10.01 -1.68 15.16
CA LEU A 683 9.43 -1.30 16.46
C LEU A 683 8.39 -2.32 16.94
N ILE A 684 7.58 -2.78 15.99
CA ILE A 684 6.55 -3.74 16.22
C ILE A 684 7.13 -5.05 16.83
N GLU A 685 8.33 -5.48 16.44
CA GLU A 685 8.99 -6.69 16.97
C GLU A 685 9.51 -6.52 18.40
N ILE A 686 9.43 -5.32 18.96
CA ILE A 686 9.98 -4.97 20.28
C ILE A 686 8.87 -4.81 21.32
N LEU A 687 7.60 -4.77 20.89
CA LEU A 687 6.45 -4.69 21.78
C LEU A 687 6.30 -5.91 22.71
N PRO A 688 5.58 -5.75 23.83
CA PRO A 688 5.26 -6.88 24.72
C PRO A 688 4.66 -8.06 23.92
N PRO A 689 5.11 -9.29 24.20
CA PRO A 689 4.65 -10.44 23.45
C PRO A 689 3.18 -10.75 23.77
N PRO A 690 2.51 -11.60 22.97
CA PRO A 690 1.11 -12.01 23.18
C PRO A 690 0.84 -12.87 24.43
N ILE A 691 1.57 -12.65 25.52
CA ILE A 691 1.22 -13.03 26.91
C ILE A 691 0.67 -11.83 27.68
N PHE A 692 0.58 -10.67 27.03
CA PHE A 692 -0.09 -9.47 27.51
C PHE A 692 -1.34 -9.21 26.68
N LYS A 693 -2.41 -8.76 27.33
CA LYS A 693 -3.58 -8.19 26.69
C LYS A 693 -3.34 -6.69 26.56
N ALA A 694 -3.53 -6.15 25.37
CA ALA A 694 -3.32 -4.73 25.11
C ALA A 694 -4.67 -3.98 25.10
N GLU A 695 -4.74 -2.90 25.86
CA GLU A 695 -5.83 -1.93 25.87
C GLU A 695 -5.30 -0.60 25.35
N ILE A 696 -6.04 -0.01 24.40
CA ILE A 696 -5.66 1.23 23.73
C ILE A 696 -6.46 2.36 24.37
N LEU A 697 -5.77 3.34 24.92
CA LEU A 697 -6.36 4.58 25.43
C LEU A 697 -6.29 5.67 24.36
N LEU A 698 -7.46 6.21 24.08
CA LEU A 698 -7.69 7.24 23.08
C LEU A 698 -7.87 8.57 23.78
N GLU A 699 -7.15 9.57 23.31
CA GLU A 699 -7.22 10.94 23.77
C GLU A 699 -8.00 11.76 22.75
N ASN A 700 -9.02 12.47 23.19
CA ASN A 700 -9.79 13.38 22.33
C ASN A 700 -9.13 14.77 22.26
N ASN A 701 -9.67 15.65 21.40
CA ASN A 701 -9.18 17.04 21.27
C ASN A 701 -9.35 17.91 22.53
N LYS A 702 -9.95 17.39 23.61
CA LYS A 702 -10.12 18.05 24.91
C LYS A 702 -9.23 17.42 25.99
N ASP A 703 -8.25 16.61 25.60
CA ASP A 703 -7.33 15.86 26.46
C ASP A 703 -8.04 14.88 27.43
N GLU A 704 -9.25 14.42 27.09
CA GLU A 704 -9.96 13.40 27.85
C GLU A 704 -9.66 12.01 27.30
N PHE A 705 -9.38 11.07 28.22
CA PHE A 705 -9.08 9.69 27.88
C PHE A 705 -10.33 8.82 27.82
N SER A 706 -10.45 8.04 26.75
CA SER A 706 -11.49 7.05 26.55
C SER A 706 -10.87 5.71 26.14
N SER A 707 -11.50 4.62 26.57
CA SER A 707 -11.10 3.27 26.14
C SER A 707 -11.65 3.02 24.72
N PHE A 708 -10.92 2.25 23.91
CA PHE A 708 -11.38 1.77 22.59
C PHE A 708 -12.82 1.25 22.58
N ASP A 709 -13.24 0.60 23.67
CA ASP A 709 -14.56 -0.01 23.78
C ASP A 709 -15.71 1.02 23.87
N LYS A 710 -15.41 2.28 24.22
CA LYS A 710 -16.37 3.40 24.29
C LYS A 710 -16.62 4.11 22.96
N LEU A 711 -15.87 3.74 21.91
CA LEU A 711 -16.08 4.28 20.57
C LEU A 711 -17.49 3.97 20.05
N SER A 712 -18.01 4.90 19.24
CA SER A 712 -19.25 4.68 18.49
C SER A 712 -19.10 3.53 17.49
N SER A 713 -20.22 2.97 17.03
CA SER A 713 -20.22 1.92 16.01
C SER A 713 -19.55 2.38 14.71
N GLY A 714 -19.81 3.61 14.27
CA GLY A 714 -19.17 4.19 13.08
C GLY A 714 -17.65 4.30 13.21
N GLU A 715 -17.16 4.82 14.34
CA GLU A 715 -15.70 4.93 14.61
C GLU A 715 -15.03 3.55 14.67
N LYS A 716 -15.66 2.59 15.36
CA LYS A 716 -15.18 1.21 15.39
C LYS A 716 -15.10 0.64 13.98
N GLN A 717 -16.15 0.80 13.19
CA GLN A 717 -16.19 0.27 11.83
C GLN A 717 -15.11 0.89 10.93
N GLN A 718 -14.83 2.19 11.06
CA GLN A 718 -13.74 2.85 10.35
C GLN A 718 -12.39 2.27 10.74
N ILE A 719 -12.12 2.11 12.04
CA ILE A 719 -10.87 1.53 12.51
C ILE A 719 -10.75 0.07 12.09
N HIS A 720 -11.82 -0.71 12.18
CA HIS A 720 -11.87 -2.12 11.78
C HIS A 720 -11.50 -2.28 10.31
N SER A 721 -12.16 -1.54 9.42
CA SER A 721 -11.90 -1.62 7.99
C SER A 721 -10.50 -1.15 7.62
N VAL A 722 -10.13 0.07 8.01
CA VAL A 722 -8.84 0.68 7.63
C VAL A 722 -7.66 -0.08 8.24
N SER A 723 -7.69 -0.39 9.53
CA SER A 723 -6.58 -1.11 10.17
C SER A 723 -6.36 -2.50 9.58
N SER A 724 -7.45 -3.16 9.17
CA SER A 724 -7.39 -4.45 8.49
C SER A 724 -6.75 -4.32 7.11
N LEU A 725 -7.18 -3.34 6.31
CA LEU A 725 -6.62 -3.08 4.98
C LEU A 725 -5.11 -2.80 5.06
N LEU A 726 -4.69 -1.85 5.90
CA LEU A 726 -3.27 -1.52 6.08
C LEU A 726 -2.46 -2.76 6.47
N TYR A 727 -2.99 -3.56 7.40
CA TYR A 727 -2.36 -4.80 7.82
C TYR A 727 -2.21 -5.81 6.67
N HIS A 728 -3.21 -5.94 5.80
CA HIS A 728 -3.13 -6.82 4.63
C HIS A 728 -2.09 -6.32 3.61
N ILE A 729 -2.09 -5.02 3.31
CA ILE A 729 -1.12 -4.40 2.38
C ILE A 729 0.31 -4.62 2.90
N THR A 730 0.59 -4.31 4.17
CA THR A 730 1.92 -4.50 4.76
C THR A 730 2.36 -5.97 4.76
N ASN A 731 1.44 -6.91 5.00
CA ASN A 731 1.80 -8.33 4.96
C ASN A 731 2.11 -8.82 3.54
N LEU A 732 1.34 -8.37 2.53
CA LEU A 732 1.59 -8.67 1.12
C LEU A 732 2.96 -8.16 0.67
N ASN A 733 3.30 -6.93 1.04
CA ASN A 733 4.63 -6.33 0.85
C ASN A 733 5.75 -7.24 1.41
N SER A 734 5.51 -7.85 2.57
CA SER A 734 6.50 -8.69 3.28
C SER A 734 6.70 -10.12 2.73
N VAL A 735 5.93 -10.55 1.72
CA VAL A 735 6.00 -11.93 1.18
C VAL A 735 7.37 -12.17 0.52
N ASN A 736 7.98 -13.33 0.81
CA ASN A 736 9.31 -13.69 0.31
C ASN A 736 9.23 -14.39 -1.05
N SER A 737 9.72 -13.70 -2.09
CA SER A 737 9.69 -14.15 -3.50
C SER A 737 10.55 -15.38 -3.82
N ASN A 738 11.43 -15.83 -2.91
CA ASN A 738 12.31 -16.98 -3.19
C ASN A 738 11.58 -18.34 -3.23
N SER A 739 10.36 -18.43 -2.68
CA SER A 739 9.65 -19.72 -2.54
C SER A 739 8.12 -19.64 -2.58
N LEU A 740 7.60 -18.44 -2.76
CA LEU A 740 6.18 -18.09 -2.74
C LEU A 740 5.94 -17.09 -3.88
N VAL A 741 4.73 -17.10 -4.43
CA VAL A 741 4.29 -16.06 -5.36
C VAL A 741 4.20 -14.75 -4.57
N LYS A 742 4.83 -13.69 -5.11
CA LYS A 742 4.76 -12.33 -4.56
C LYS A 742 3.94 -11.46 -5.50
N TYR A 743 2.73 -11.13 -5.06
CA TYR A 743 1.86 -10.19 -5.77
C TYR A 743 2.27 -8.76 -5.44
N ARG A 744 2.61 -7.99 -6.47
CA ARG A 744 3.00 -6.58 -6.32
C ARG A 744 1.84 -5.62 -6.55
N ASN A 745 0.79 -6.08 -7.20
CA ASN A 745 -0.43 -5.33 -7.46
C ASN A 745 -1.53 -5.84 -6.54
N ILE A 746 -2.26 -4.93 -5.91
CA ILE A 746 -3.29 -5.27 -4.92
C ILE A 746 -4.62 -4.69 -5.36
N ASN A 747 -5.63 -5.55 -5.47
CA ASN A 747 -7.02 -5.17 -5.63
C ASN A 747 -7.69 -5.09 -4.26
N ILE A 748 -8.38 -4.01 -3.96
CA ILE A 748 -9.13 -3.81 -2.72
C ILE A 748 -10.59 -3.67 -3.11
N ILE A 749 -11.46 -4.49 -2.52
CA ILE A 749 -12.91 -4.40 -2.71
C ILE A 749 -13.51 -3.97 -1.38
N LEU A 750 -14.23 -2.86 -1.37
CA LEU A 750 -14.89 -2.30 -0.20
C LEU A 750 -16.40 -2.35 -0.45
N ASP A 751 -17.04 -3.36 0.12
CA ASP A 751 -18.46 -3.63 -0.09
C ASP A 751 -19.28 -3.11 1.10
N GLU A 752 -20.12 -2.10 0.83
CA GLU A 752 -20.96 -1.38 1.79
C GLU A 752 -20.17 -0.94 3.03
N ILE A 753 -18.99 -0.37 2.81
CA ILE A 753 -18.08 -0.01 3.91
C ILE A 753 -18.63 1.13 4.77
N GLU A 754 -19.57 1.89 4.24
CA GLU A 754 -20.32 2.96 4.88
C GLU A 754 -21.37 2.50 5.89
N LEU A 755 -21.62 1.19 6.01
CA LEU A 755 -22.52 0.67 7.04
C LEU A 755 -22.07 1.18 8.42
N TYR A 756 -23.01 1.75 9.18
CA TYR A 756 -22.79 2.42 10.48
C TYR A 756 -22.12 3.80 10.45
N TYR A 757 -21.66 4.30 9.31
CA TYR A 757 -21.05 5.63 9.24
C TYR A 757 -22.08 6.74 9.27
N HIS A 758 -21.79 7.77 10.07
CA HIS A 758 -22.45 9.06 9.93
C HIS A 758 -22.12 9.69 8.56
N PRO A 759 -23.03 10.43 7.90
CA PRO A 759 -22.78 11.06 6.60
C PRO A 759 -21.44 11.81 6.48
N GLU A 760 -21.08 12.60 7.49
CA GLU A 760 -19.77 13.29 7.53
C GLU A 760 -18.57 12.34 7.49
N MET A 761 -18.68 11.15 8.10
CA MET A 761 -17.62 10.13 8.04
C MET A 761 -17.54 9.50 6.64
N GLN A 762 -18.68 9.29 5.99
CA GLN A 762 -18.73 8.78 4.61
C GLN A 762 -18.03 9.75 3.65
N ARG A 763 -18.32 11.05 3.77
CA ARG A 763 -17.69 12.13 2.99
C ARG A 763 -16.17 12.22 3.19
N LYS A 764 -15.65 11.89 4.38
CA LYS A 764 -14.21 11.95 4.69
C LYS A 764 -13.47 10.62 4.52
N TYR A 765 -14.20 9.54 4.19
CA TYR A 765 -13.68 8.18 4.26
C TYR A 765 -12.50 7.97 3.31
N LEU A 766 -12.65 8.33 2.03
CA LEU A 766 -11.63 8.08 1.01
C LEU A 766 -10.34 8.85 1.31
N PHE A 767 -10.47 10.13 1.69
CA PHE A 767 -9.35 10.94 2.14
C PHE A 767 -8.60 10.29 3.31
N PHE A 768 -9.32 9.82 4.34
CA PHE A 768 -8.71 9.16 5.50
C PHE A 768 -7.98 7.86 5.10
N LEU A 769 -8.61 7.03 4.27
CA LEU A 769 -8.03 5.78 3.77
C LEU A 769 -6.73 6.04 2.99
N LEU A 770 -6.76 6.94 2.01
CA LEU A 770 -5.60 7.28 1.18
C LEU A 770 -4.46 7.88 2.00
N LYS A 771 -4.78 8.76 2.95
CA LYS A 771 -3.79 9.33 3.86
C LYS A 771 -3.20 8.30 4.81
N ALA A 772 -3.95 7.27 5.19
CA ALA A 772 -3.42 6.17 6.00
C ALA A 772 -2.50 5.24 5.18
N ILE A 773 -2.86 4.95 3.93
CA ILE A 773 -2.04 4.15 3.01
C ILE A 773 -0.72 4.88 2.69
N SER A 774 -0.74 6.20 2.51
CA SER A 774 0.46 6.98 2.18
C SER A 774 1.53 7.00 3.29
N LYS A 775 1.19 6.53 4.49
CA LYS A 775 2.10 6.38 5.63
C LYS A 775 2.70 4.97 5.77
N LEU A 776 2.42 4.07 4.82
CA LEU A 776 2.97 2.72 4.85
C LEU A 776 4.34 2.62 4.15
N ASP A 777 5.25 1.84 4.73
CA ASP A 777 6.53 1.46 4.10
C ASP A 777 6.33 0.22 3.21
N ILE A 778 5.86 0.45 1.98
CA ILE A 778 5.41 -0.59 1.03
C ILE A 778 6.18 -0.58 -0.30
N ASP A 779 7.51 -0.57 -0.21
CA ASP A 779 8.44 -0.51 -1.35
C ASP A 779 8.30 -1.65 -2.40
N ASP A 780 7.67 -2.77 -2.07
CA ASP A 780 7.45 -3.89 -3.00
C ASP A 780 6.03 -3.97 -3.58
N VAL A 781 5.18 -2.97 -3.32
CA VAL A 781 3.85 -2.82 -3.92
C VAL A 781 3.95 -1.82 -5.07
N ASP A 782 3.60 -2.26 -6.28
CA ASP A 782 3.72 -1.47 -7.51
C ASP A 782 2.48 -0.58 -7.71
N ALA A 783 1.26 -1.11 -7.50
CA ALA A 783 0.02 -0.36 -7.67
C ALA A 783 -1.16 -0.94 -6.86
N LEU A 784 -2.16 -0.08 -6.58
CA LEU A 784 -3.42 -0.41 -5.95
C LEU A 784 -4.60 -0.15 -6.91
N ASN A 785 -5.56 -1.07 -6.95
CA ASN A 785 -6.90 -0.83 -7.49
C ASN A 785 -7.91 -0.92 -6.36
N ILE A 786 -8.73 0.10 -6.13
CA ILE A 786 -9.74 0.14 -5.06
C ILE A 786 -11.13 0.21 -5.72
N CYS A 787 -11.93 -0.84 -5.56
CA CYS A 787 -13.31 -0.87 -6.02
C CYS A 787 -14.26 -0.69 -4.82
N LEU A 788 -14.96 0.43 -4.79
CA LEU A 788 -16.04 0.72 -3.84
C LEU A 788 -17.35 0.17 -4.38
N VAL A 789 -18.10 -0.56 -3.58
CA VAL A 789 -19.49 -0.95 -3.89
C VAL A 789 -20.35 -0.32 -2.83
N THR A 790 -21.09 0.73 -3.20
CA THR A 790 -21.68 1.64 -2.23
C THR A 790 -23.05 2.14 -2.65
N HIS A 791 -23.86 2.47 -1.65
CA HIS A 791 -25.12 3.19 -1.76
C HIS A 791 -25.00 4.65 -1.27
N SER A 792 -23.77 5.14 -1.07
CA SER A 792 -23.51 6.46 -0.50
C SER A 792 -23.26 7.52 -1.57
N PRO A 793 -24.10 8.58 -1.68
CA PRO A 793 -23.77 9.74 -2.51
C PRO A 793 -22.53 10.49 -2.01
N TYR A 794 -22.25 10.41 -0.71
CA TYR A 794 -21.12 11.12 -0.09
C TYR A 794 -19.78 10.55 -0.55
N ILE A 795 -19.68 9.23 -0.68
CA ILE A 795 -18.49 8.56 -1.22
C ILE A 795 -18.41 8.80 -2.74
N LEU A 796 -19.54 8.72 -3.44
CA LEU A 796 -19.59 8.89 -4.89
C LEU A 796 -19.12 10.28 -5.34
N SER A 797 -19.30 11.31 -4.52
CA SER A 797 -18.82 12.67 -4.79
C SER A 797 -17.29 12.76 -4.94
N ASP A 798 -16.52 11.81 -4.39
CA ASP A 798 -15.06 11.75 -4.56
C ASP A 798 -14.62 10.96 -5.81
N ILE A 799 -15.56 10.38 -6.58
CA ILE A 799 -15.28 9.48 -7.71
C ILE A 799 -15.76 10.10 -9.02
N PRO A 800 -14.90 10.22 -10.06
CA PRO A 800 -15.33 10.62 -11.40
C PRO A 800 -16.29 9.61 -12.05
N THR A 801 -17.22 10.14 -12.86
CA THR A 801 -18.23 9.37 -13.61
C THR A 801 -17.61 8.29 -14.50
N GLN A 802 -16.41 8.56 -15.04
CA GLN A 802 -15.64 7.67 -15.89
C GLN A 802 -15.16 6.39 -15.16
N PHE A 803 -15.10 6.43 -13.83
CA PHE A 803 -14.72 5.31 -12.97
C PHE A 803 -15.92 4.77 -12.17
N THR A 804 -17.13 5.04 -12.64
CA THR A 804 -18.38 4.61 -11.99
C THR A 804 -19.17 3.66 -12.90
N LEU A 805 -19.43 2.45 -12.41
CA LEU A 805 -20.36 1.49 -12.99
C LEU A 805 -21.72 1.60 -12.30
N ARG A 806 -22.74 2.01 -13.05
CA ARG A 806 -24.12 2.10 -12.57
C ARG A 806 -24.90 0.87 -13.00
N LEU A 807 -25.58 0.24 -12.06
CA LEU A 807 -26.40 -0.95 -12.30
C LEU A 807 -27.86 -0.68 -11.98
N ASP A 808 -28.72 -0.93 -12.96
CA ASP A 808 -30.18 -0.99 -12.78
C ASP A 808 -30.70 -2.31 -13.33
N ASP A 809 -31.40 -3.05 -12.47
CA ASP A 809 -31.91 -4.40 -12.73
C ASP A 809 -30.95 -5.33 -13.52
N GLY A 810 -29.69 -5.39 -13.09
CA GLY A 810 -28.67 -6.25 -13.68
C GLY A 810 -28.10 -5.74 -15.00
N THR A 811 -28.43 -4.52 -15.43
CA THR A 811 -27.89 -3.89 -16.64
C THR A 811 -27.05 -2.64 -16.32
N PRO A 812 -25.88 -2.46 -16.96
CA PRO A 812 -25.14 -1.21 -16.91
C PRO A 812 -25.97 -0.07 -17.51
N ILE A 813 -25.98 1.08 -16.84
CA ILE A 813 -26.53 2.33 -17.37
C ILE A 813 -25.40 3.33 -17.60
N ASP A 814 -25.35 3.89 -18.80
CA ASP A 814 -24.53 5.06 -19.07
C ASP A 814 -25.26 6.33 -18.62
N ASP A 815 -24.57 7.11 -17.80
CA ASP A 815 -24.98 8.45 -17.41
C ASP A 815 -23.75 9.36 -17.49
N ASP A 816 -23.93 10.51 -18.15
CA ASP A 816 -22.92 11.54 -18.37
C ASP A 816 -22.88 12.57 -17.23
N ASN A 817 -23.80 12.45 -16.25
CA ASN A 817 -23.80 13.29 -15.06
C ASN A 817 -22.45 13.18 -14.32
N LYS A 818 -21.81 14.34 -14.13
CA LYS A 818 -20.53 14.45 -13.45
C LYS A 818 -20.72 14.23 -11.95
N THR A 819 -20.04 13.23 -11.40
CA THR A 819 -20.14 12.88 -9.97
C THR A 819 -19.06 13.53 -9.11
N PHE A 820 -17.85 13.72 -9.65
CA PHE A 820 -16.72 14.27 -8.89
C PHE A 820 -16.98 15.73 -8.45
N GLY A 821 -17.02 15.97 -7.15
CA GLY A 821 -17.33 17.26 -6.53
C GLY A 821 -18.78 17.71 -6.68
N ALA A 822 -19.70 16.82 -7.10
CA ALA A 822 -21.10 17.16 -7.32
C ALA A 822 -21.87 17.40 -6.02
N ASN A 823 -22.97 18.15 -6.11
CA ASN A 823 -23.87 18.37 -4.98
C ASN A 823 -24.52 17.06 -4.55
N ILE A 824 -24.54 16.78 -3.25
CA ILE A 824 -25.09 15.54 -2.69
C ILE A 824 -26.58 15.37 -3.02
N HIS A 825 -27.36 16.45 -3.08
CA HIS A 825 -28.77 16.37 -3.45
C HIS A 825 -28.96 15.90 -4.90
N ASP A 826 -28.14 16.42 -5.82
CA ASP A 826 -28.18 16.02 -7.24
C ASP A 826 -27.76 14.56 -7.42
N LEU A 827 -26.78 14.09 -6.63
CA LEU A 827 -26.37 12.69 -6.62
C LEU A 827 -27.49 11.79 -6.09
N LEU A 828 -28.19 12.20 -5.02
CA LEU A 828 -29.32 11.45 -4.48
C LEU A 828 -30.46 11.29 -5.50
N ASP A 829 -30.74 12.33 -6.27
CA ASP A 829 -31.74 12.30 -7.34
C ASP A 829 -31.35 11.33 -8.46
N ASN A 830 -30.20 11.62 -9.08
CA ASN A 830 -29.80 11.03 -10.35
C ASN A 830 -29.18 9.63 -10.18
N GLU A 831 -28.35 9.43 -9.15
CA GLU A 831 -27.47 8.26 -9.03
C GLU A 831 -28.08 7.12 -8.20
N PHE A 832 -28.97 7.46 -7.26
CA PHE A 832 -29.62 6.48 -6.39
C PHE A 832 -31.07 6.17 -6.81
N PHE A 833 -31.47 6.68 -7.97
CA PHE A 833 -32.73 6.38 -8.63
C PHE A 833 -33.96 6.67 -7.74
N MET A 834 -33.94 7.76 -6.97
CA MET A 834 -35.03 8.23 -6.11
C MET A 834 -36.14 8.93 -6.92
N LYS A 835 -36.65 8.23 -7.94
CA LYS A 835 -37.64 8.74 -8.89
C LYS A 835 -38.99 9.10 -8.26
N ASP A 836 -39.29 8.56 -7.08
CA ASP A 836 -40.57 8.72 -6.39
C ASP A 836 -40.59 9.89 -5.38
N GLY A 837 -39.49 10.67 -5.30
CA GLY A 837 -39.36 11.89 -4.51
C GLY A 837 -38.45 11.77 -3.28
N PHE A 838 -38.17 12.90 -2.63
CA PHE A 838 -37.24 13.02 -1.49
C PHE A 838 -37.92 13.03 -0.11
N MET A 839 -39.24 12.87 -0.06
CA MET A 839 -39.98 12.83 1.20
C MET A 839 -40.29 11.40 1.59
N GLY A 840 -40.35 11.13 2.90
CA GLY A 840 -40.72 9.81 3.40
C GLY A 840 -42.16 9.46 3.00
N GLU A 841 -42.39 8.20 2.62
CA GLU A 841 -43.68 7.74 2.10
C GLU A 841 -44.85 7.96 3.08
N LEU A 842 -44.61 7.78 4.38
CA LEU A 842 -45.62 8.08 5.41
C LEU A 842 -45.98 9.58 5.45
N ALA A 843 -44.99 10.46 5.29
CA ALA A 843 -45.25 11.91 5.27
C ALA A 843 -46.06 12.29 4.04
N LYS A 844 -45.70 11.72 2.87
CA LYS A 844 -46.45 11.85 1.62
C LYS A 844 -47.89 11.40 1.78
N GLU A 845 -48.11 10.20 2.32
CA GLU A 845 -49.44 9.65 2.61
C GLU A 845 -50.27 10.59 3.51
N LYS A 846 -49.69 11.13 4.59
CA LYS A 846 -50.41 12.07 5.49
C LYS A 846 -50.68 13.43 4.86
N ILE A 847 -49.80 13.90 3.98
CA ILE A 847 -50.03 15.11 3.19
C ILE A 847 -51.17 14.87 2.19
N GLU A 848 -51.17 13.74 1.48
CA GLU A 848 -52.22 13.35 0.54
C GLU A 848 -53.57 13.16 1.24
N GLU A 849 -53.63 12.48 2.40
CA GLU A 849 -54.83 12.39 3.24
C GLU A 849 -55.36 13.78 3.61
N THR A 850 -54.47 14.72 3.91
CA THR A 850 -54.84 16.10 4.26
C THR A 850 -55.37 16.88 3.06
N ILE A 851 -54.73 16.74 1.89
CA ILE A 851 -55.20 17.32 0.63
C ILE A 851 -56.60 16.79 0.30
N GLN A 852 -56.78 15.48 0.42
CA GLN A 852 -58.05 14.80 0.18
C GLN A 852 -59.14 15.30 1.13
N PHE A 853 -58.87 15.40 2.43
CA PHE A 853 -59.79 15.99 3.41
C PHE A 853 -60.19 17.44 3.05
N LEU A 854 -59.21 18.30 2.73
CA LEU A 854 -59.49 19.68 2.35
C LEU A 854 -60.33 19.76 1.07
N ASN A 855 -60.01 18.95 0.05
CA ASN A 855 -60.79 18.86 -1.18
C ASN A 855 -62.24 18.40 -0.91
N TYR A 856 -62.44 17.45 0.01
CA TYR A 856 -63.76 16.98 0.41
C TYR A 856 -64.59 18.09 1.08
N ILE A 857 -64.01 18.81 2.05
CA ILE A 857 -64.71 19.91 2.73
C ILE A 857 -65.04 21.04 1.74
N GLU A 858 -64.12 21.37 0.83
CA GLU A 858 -64.34 22.37 -0.24
C GLU A 858 -65.44 21.94 -1.23
N ALA A 859 -65.48 20.66 -1.61
CA ALA A 859 -66.53 20.11 -2.45
C ALA A 859 -67.89 20.19 -1.74
N LYS A 860 -67.94 19.83 -0.45
CA LYS A 860 -69.15 19.88 0.37
C LYS A 860 -69.68 21.30 0.49
N SER A 861 -68.82 22.29 0.79
CA SER A 861 -69.24 23.69 0.87
C SER A 861 -69.81 24.21 -0.45
N LYS A 862 -69.18 23.88 -1.58
CA LYS A 862 -69.64 24.27 -2.93
C LYS A 862 -70.96 23.64 -3.34
N VAL A 863 -71.23 22.38 -2.98
CA VAL A 863 -72.54 21.73 -3.21
C VAL A 863 -73.63 22.41 -2.37
N THR A 864 -73.34 22.73 -1.11
CA THR A 864 -74.29 23.42 -0.22
C THR A 864 -74.62 24.85 -0.69
N GLU A 865 -73.70 25.52 -1.40
CA GLU A 865 -73.93 26.84 -2.00
C GLU A 865 -74.66 26.79 -3.37
N LYS A 866 -74.39 25.77 -4.20
CA LYS A 866 -74.97 25.63 -5.56
C LYS A 866 -76.40 25.10 -5.61
N ASP A 867 -76.91 24.44 -4.57
CA ASP A 867 -78.34 24.11 -4.44
C ASP A 867 -79.26 25.35 -4.38
N ARG A 868 -78.70 26.58 -4.48
CA ARG A 868 -79.43 27.85 -4.61
C ARG A 868 -79.45 28.45 -6.03
N ASN A 869 -78.63 27.99 -6.99
CA ASN A 869 -78.60 28.54 -8.36
C ASN A 869 -78.24 27.45 -9.40
N GLU A 870 -79.18 27.15 -10.30
CA GLU A 870 -79.14 26.06 -11.30
C GLU A 870 -77.94 26.10 -12.25
N THR A 871 -77.18 25.00 -12.35
CA THR A 871 -76.48 24.54 -13.57
C THR A 871 -75.99 23.10 -13.43
N HIS A 872 -76.36 22.23 -14.38
CA HIS A 872 -76.44 20.76 -14.23
C HIS A 872 -75.17 19.91 -14.53
N ARG A 873 -74.00 20.49 -14.83
CA ARG A 873 -72.79 19.69 -15.21
C ARG A 873 -71.69 19.60 -14.16
N ASP A 874 -71.60 20.55 -13.23
CA ASP A 874 -70.55 20.51 -12.19
C ASP A 874 -70.98 19.70 -10.96
N SER A 875 -72.28 19.57 -10.67
CA SER A 875 -72.80 18.91 -9.47
C SER A 875 -72.56 17.40 -9.45
N GLU A 876 -72.58 16.75 -10.62
CA GLU A 876 -72.36 15.31 -10.76
C GLU A 876 -70.93 14.91 -10.35
N ASN A 877 -69.93 15.72 -10.72
CA ASN A 877 -68.53 15.51 -10.33
C ASN A 877 -68.30 15.70 -8.83
N TYR A 878 -68.91 16.71 -8.20
CA TYR A 878 -68.77 16.93 -6.75
C TYR A 878 -69.49 15.84 -5.95
N ASN A 879 -70.66 15.38 -6.39
CA ASN A 879 -71.39 14.30 -5.74
C ASN A 879 -70.67 12.95 -5.85
N ASN A 880 -70.05 12.65 -7.00
CA ASN A 880 -69.20 11.47 -7.17
C ASN A 880 -67.97 11.52 -6.24
N LEU A 881 -67.38 12.71 -6.06
CA LEU A 881 -66.28 12.91 -5.11
C LEU A 881 -66.76 12.62 -3.68
N ILE A 882 -67.87 13.23 -3.25
CA ILE A 882 -68.46 13.05 -1.91
C ILE A 882 -68.79 11.57 -1.62
N GLU A 883 -69.42 10.85 -2.56
CA GLU A 883 -69.70 9.41 -2.41
C GLU A 883 -68.43 8.55 -2.32
N SER A 884 -67.36 8.92 -3.01
CA SER A 884 -66.08 8.22 -2.92
C SER A 884 -65.41 8.41 -1.55
N PHE A 885 -65.59 9.58 -0.94
CA PHE A 885 -65.05 9.94 0.37
C PHE A 885 -65.82 9.33 1.55
N GLU A 886 -67.14 9.25 1.47
CA GLU A 886 -67.97 8.62 2.51
C GLU A 886 -67.74 7.10 2.62
N LYS A 887 -67.18 6.49 1.57
CA LYS A 887 -66.77 5.07 1.56
C LYS A 887 -65.36 4.81 2.11
N SER A 888 -64.51 5.83 2.26
CA SER A 888 -63.07 5.65 2.55
C SER A 888 -62.66 5.72 4.04
N ASP A 889 -63.60 5.80 4.98
CA ASP A 889 -63.33 5.72 6.43
C ASP A 889 -62.22 6.67 6.95
N ILE A 890 -62.06 7.85 6.33
CA ILE A 890 -61.09 8.88 6.72
C ILE A 890 -61.65 9.64 7.93
N SER A 891 -61.64 9.00 9.10
CA SER A 891 -62.21 9.53 10.34
C SER A 891 -61.18 10.37 11.11
N ARG A 892 -60.91 11.63 10.72
CA ARG A 892 -60.17 12.59 11.57
C ARG A 892 -60.70 14.02 11.44
N ASP A 893 -60.86 14.69 12.58
CA ASP A 893 -61.42 16.05 12.69
C ASP A 893 -60.42 17.13 12.20
N ARG A 894 -60.94 18.31 11.84
CA ARG A 894 -60.20 19.50 11.36
C ARG A 894 -58.90 19.79 12.13
N SER A 895 -58.94 19.67 13.46
CA SER A 895 -57.77 19.90 14.33
C SER A 895 -56.58 18.98 14.01
N TYR A 896 -56.85 17.74 13.59
CA TYR A 896 -55.82 16.79 13.19
C TYR A 896 -55.08 17.27 11.94
N HIS A 897 -55.82 17.64 10.90
CA HIS A 897 -55.23 18.07 9.63
C HIS A 897 -54.45 19.37 9.77
N LEU A 898 -54.90 20.32 10.61
CA LEU A 898 -54.11 21.51 10.94
C LEU A 898 -52.78 21.16 11.63
N LYS A 899 -52.78 20.17 12.54
CA LYS A 899 -51.54 19.68 13.16
C LYS A 899 -50.60 19.06 12.13
N ILE A 900 -51.13 18.30 11.16
CA ILE A 900 -50.32 17.75 10.06
C ILE A 900 -49.70 18.87 9.23
N ILE A 901 -50.47 19.86 8.79
CA ILE A 901 -49.97 21.01 8.04
C ILE A 901 -48.84 21.70 8.80
N ASN A 902 -49.01 21.92 10.11
CA ASN A 902 -48.00 22.55 10.98
C ASN A 902 -46.73 21.71 11.17
N LEU A 903 -46.76 20.39 10.92
CA LEU A 903 -45.59 19.50 10.99
C LEU A 903 -44.80 19.45 9.68
N ILE A 904 -45.34 19.96 8.56
CA ILE A 904 -44.67 19.93 7.26
C ILE A 904 -43.45 20.86 7.29
N GLY A 905 -42.28 20.29 7.05
CA GLY A 905 -41.02 21.04 7.00
C GLY A 905 -40.79 21.78 5.68
N GLU A 906 -41.36 21.29 4.57
CA GLU A 906 -41.24 21.90 3.24
C GLU A 906 -42.12 23.17 3.14
N PRO A 907 -41.53 24.38 3.10
CA PRO A 907 -42.29 25.62 3.24
C PRO A 907 -43.34 25.80 2.15
N VAL A 908 -43.01 25.45 0.90
CA VAL A 908 -43.91 25.62 -0.25
C VAL A 908 -45.19 24.78 -0.08
N ILE A 909 -45.04 23.52 0.31
CA ILE A 909 -46.17 22.61 0.53
C ILE A 909 -46.99 23.08 1.73
N ARG A 910 -46.32 23.43 2.85
CA ARG A 910 -46.99 23.91 4.07
C ARG A 910 -47.83 25.15 3.78
N TYR A 911 -47.26 26.18 3.15
CA TYR A 911 -47.98 27.44 2.91
C TYR A 911 -49.17 27.25 1.98
N ARG A 912 -49.03 26.43 0.92
CA ARG A 912 -50.15 26.09 0.02
C ARG A 912 -51.31 25.42 0.76
N LEU A 913 -51.01 24.51 1.70
CA LEU A 913 -52.02 23.82 2.48
C LEU A 913 -52.62 24.69 3.59
N GLU A 914 -51.82 25.54 4.24
CA GLU A 914 -52.29 26.55 5.19
C GLU A 914 -53.26 27.53 4.52
N ASP A 915 -52.92 28.04 3.34
CA ASP A 915 -53.77 28.96 2.58
C ASP A 915 -55.10 28.30 2.23
N LYS A 916 -55.03 27.07 1.70
CA LYS A 916 -56.22 26.29 1.37
C LYS A 916 -57.08 25.98 2.61
N TYR A 917 -56.46 25.64 3.74
CA TYR A 917 -57.15 25.41 5.00
C TYR A 917 -57.84 26.69 5.50
N ASN A 918 -57.15 27.83 5.49
CA ASN A 918 -57.69 29.11 5.94
C ASN A 918 -58.84 29.60 5.05
N GLU A 919 -58.74 29.38 3.74
CA GLU A 919 -59.81 29.67 2.77
C GLU A 919 -61.07 28.84 3.08
N ILE A 920 -60.92 27.53 3.25
CA ILE A 920 -62.03 26.60 3.51
C ILE A 920 -62.73 26.89 4.84
N PHE A 921 -61.97 27.26 5.88
CA PHE A 921 -62.50 27.44 7.22
C PHE A 921 -62.64 28.92 7.64
N THR A 922 -62.47 29.87 6.71
CA THR A 922 -62.63 31.33 6.93
C THR A 922 -61.84 31.87 8.13
N GLU A 923 -60.64 31.34 8.37
CA GLU A 923 -59.72 31.93 9.35
C GLU A 923 -58.90 33.02 8.65
N SER A 924 -58.97 34.26 9.14
CA SER A 924 -58.08 35.31 8.65
C SER A 924 -56.64 34.93 8.98
N ILE A 925 -55.76 34.98 7.98
CA ILE A 925 -54.32 34.83 8.21
C ILE A 925 -53.92 35.90 9.23
N SER A 926 -53.52 35.48 10.43
CA SER A 926 -53.14 36.43 11.47
C SER A 926 -51.90 37.20 11.01
N LYS A 927 -51.81 38.47 11.42
CA LYS A 927 -50.68 39.34 11.08
C LYS A 927 -49.33 38.71 11.50
N ASP A 928 -49.33 37.95 12.60
CA ASP A 928 -48.18 37.22 13.11
C ASP A 928 -47.74 36.06 12.19
N ILE A 929 -48.69 35.35 11.56
CA ILE A 929 -48.38 34.27 10.60
C ILE A 929 -47.78 34.87 9.33
N ALA A 930 -48.36 35.96 8.82
CA ALA A 930 -47.82 36.68 7.67
C ALA A 930 -46.41 37.22 7.94
N GLU A 931 -46.18 37.81 9.11
CA GLU A 931 -44.86 38.30 9.53
C GLU A 931 -43.84 37.16 9.64
N LYS A 932 -44.25 35.99 10.17
CA LYS A 932 -43.39 34.80 10.27
C LYS A 932 -42.99 34.25 8.89
N ARG A 933 -43.92 34.21 7.92
CA ARG A 933 -43.63 33.80 6.53
C ARG A 933 -42.63 34.73 5.86
N ILE A 934 -42.81 36.04 6.02
CA ILE A 934 -41.88 37.05 5.50
C ILE A 934 -40.49 36.88 6.13
N ARG A 935 -40.41 36.59 7.43
CA ARG A 935 -39.15 36.29 8.15
C ARG A 935 -38.46 35.03 7.66
N GLU A 936 -39.19 33.96 7.37
CA GLU A 936 -38.62 32.73 6.83
C GLU A 936 -38.09 32.93 5.41
N ILE A 937 -38.87 33.55 4.52
CA ILE A 937 -38.45 33.84 3.14
C ILE A 937 -37.22 34.77 3.10
N ALA A 938 -37.21 35.83 3.92
CA ALA A 938 -36.07 36.73 3.98
C ALA A 938 -34.80 36.01 4.47
N LYS A 939 -34.93 35.15 5.48
CA LYS A 939 -33.81 34.35 6.00
C LYS A 939 -33.26 33.37 4.95
N ASP A 940 -34.14 32.69 4.21
CA ASP A 940 -33.74 31.75 3.16
C ASP A 940 -33.07 32.44 1.96
N ALA A 941 -33.43 33.70 1.69
CA ALA A 941 -32.76 34.55 0.71
C ALA A 941 -31.46 35.22 1.22
N GLY A 942 -31.06 34.97 2.47
CA GLY A 942 -29.90 35.62 3.10
C GLY A 942 -30.10 37.10 3.39
N LEU A 943 -31.34 37.58 3.40
CA LEU A 943 -31.72 38.97 3.64
C LEU A 943 -31.99 39.19 5.12
N ASN A 944 -31.35 40.20 5.71
CA ASN A 944 -31.70 40.66 7.03
C ASN A 944 -32.89 41.63 6.92
N LEU A 945 -34.03 41.27 7.51
CA LEU A 945 -35.22 42.13 7.51
C LEU A 945 -35.02 43.49 8.17
N ASN A 946 -33.97 43.66 8.98
CA ASN A 946 -33.59 44.96 9.52
C ASN A 946 -32.96 45.90 8.47
N ASP A 947 -32.53 45.37 7.32
CA ASP A 947 -31.98 46.14 6.20
C ASP A 947 -33.08 46.62 5.23
N LEU A 948 -34.29 46.04 5.32
CA LEU A 948 -35.50 46.52 4.66
C LEU A 948 -36.13 47.63 5.51
N LYS A 949 -35.54 48.84 5.44
CA LYS A 949 -36.20 50.05 5.90
C LYS A 949 -36.93 50.72 4.72
N GLU A 950 -38.21 50.97 4.98
CA GLU A 950 -39.28 51.53 4.13
C GLU A 950 -40.06 50.54 3.25
#